data_AF-F0X159-F1
#
_entry.id   AF-F0X159-F1
#
_cell.length_a   1.000
_cell.length_b   1.000
_cell.length_c   1.000
_cell.angle_alpha   90.00
_cell.angle_beta   90.00
_cell.angle_gamma   90.00
#
_symmetry.space_group_name_H-M   'P 1'
#
loop_
_entity.id
_entity.type
_entity.pdbx_description
1 polymer ?
#
loop_
_entity_poly.entity_id
_entity_poly.type
_entity_poly.pdbx_seq_one_letter_code
_entity_poly.pdbx_strand_id
1 'polypeptide(L)'
;MNVVQQENDRFFARASMKKNVNIEAAIKGYAVLTKSSYKLRDGRQVVHYKCDRGDVDRNRHGISEESIMRKGKGSVLVDCPSRGIGRQEKDSTWSFTVTCNEHNHEPSTSKNAHSTHMRISENHQEEIAGLFQSGLKARNIQTIMRERDPQLEIPKRKLWNLNQKHAIMKLDGRTPMDTLYATFKESGFEIDVQKDIDGNITHLFFAHPKNVELLRNNCDVLLLDCTYKSSKTRFPLLQVVENTMLYSTFSAALYNHLPKVFVIDRELALMDALQITFPSASILLCIWHIEKNVVAKCKPHFARKNNEEWKAFSNGWRTVAYSNTIEKFEENWKEFQITWSSTPRGEIFQEINLKISYYSLWKVSEQLEKARRPVNIDAKPCSFTFTTIWGIPCEHQLRRIVAEGRRLKLDDFDAHWHLNQIRSAQLPVADHPDSALPDLLEKKLKLEFFGDDIQQYRLLSDYLSKLRQNDHDVMLEMEDRQFNRMIIVFREGKQVFKSYAQCGICLDGTFLKNVSGGIPLIACVLNGNQQIQIVSMAIVSIVNEADWSFFLRNMGVMLPLRPSFILSDGAKELIPAVSSVYPSTYQFYCLRQLMENFNRKIRSVKLKNEGWGRAKTTSMAEYTQKAELLNQINPAALKWSQDVGVEKWSLAHRPCPRYGQVISNSVKSVNSSLRNTHKLPILDCIVTIERYVGSKWSKHGRKHCEWNVVSTVHEQPGREIVA
;
A
#
# COMPACT_ATOMS: atom_id res chain seq x y z
N MET A 1 23.08 52.54 15.36
CA MET A 1 21.93 52.95 16.19
C MET A 1 22.21 54.33 16.73
N ASN A 2 21.53 55.36 16.24
CA ASN A 2 21.35 56.55 17.05
C ASN A 2 20.00 56.37 17.76
N VAL A 3 20.01 55.62 18.86
CA VAL A 3 19.03 55.92 19.91
C VAL A 3 19.57 57.19 20.51
N VAL A 4 18.88 58.30 20.27
CA VAL A 4 19.04 59.48 21.09
C VAL A 4 18.96 58.99 22.53
N GLN A 5 20.05 59.16 23.29
CA GLN A 5 20.03 59.14 24.74
C GLN A 5 18.83 59.98 25.19
N GLN A 6 17.72 59.36 25.57
CA GLN A 6 16.89 59.92 26.62
C GLN A 6 17.51 59.42 27.91
N GLU A 7 18.53 60.14 28.36
CA GLU A 7 18.93 60.08 29.76
C GLU A 7 17.68 60.43 30.59
N ASN A 8 17.18 59.44 31.35
CA ASN A 8 16.14 59.53 32.39
C ASN A 8 14.74 58.95 32.11
N ASP A 9 14.58 57.94 31.25
CA ASP A 9 13.36 57.12 31.31
C ASP A 9 13.38 56.19 32.54
N ARG A 10 12.71 56.60 33.61
CA ARG A 10 12.47 55.80 34.82
C ARG A 10 11.13 55.09 34.74
N PHE A 11 11.14 53.78 34.94
CA PHE A 11 9.92 52.96 34.95
C PHE A 11 9.54 52.52 36.37
N PHE A 12 8.26 52.62 36.72
CA PHE A 12 7.77 52.23 38.04
C PHE A 12 7.90 50.73 38.37
N ALA A 13 8.02 49.87 37.34
CA ALA A 13 8.13 48.43 37.51
C ALA A 13 8.98 47.77 36.41
N ARG A 14 9.65 46.67 36.78
CA ARG A 14 10.42 45.81 35.86
C ARG A 14 9.60 45.36 34.65
N ALA A 15 8.32 45.01 34.87
CA ALA A 15 7.42 44.56 33.82
C ALA A 15 7.15 45.68 32.80
N SER A 16 6.91 46.90 33.29
CA SER A 16 6.69 48.10 32.47
C SER A 16 7.93 48.47 31.65
N MET A 17 9.12 48.47 32.28
CA MET A 17 10.40 48.66 31.57
C MET A 17 10.57 47.63 30.46
N LYS A 18 10.40 46.33 30.77
CA LYS A 18 10.56 45.25 29.78
C LYS A 18 9.55 45.36 28.63
N LYS A 19 8.33 45.81 28.92
CA LYS A 19 7.29 46.03 27.91
C LYS A 19 7.69 47.18 26.97
N ASN A 20 8.08 48.34 27.50
CA ASN A 20 8.50 49.49 26.71
C ASN A 20 9.75 49.18 25.86
N VAL A 21 10.77 48.54 26.44
CA VAL A 21 11.96 48.10 25.70
C VAL A 21 11.60 47.17 24.54
N ASN A 22 10.62 46.27 24.71
CA ASN A 22 10.18 45.40 23.63
C ASN A 22 9.28 46.11 22.59
N ILE A 23 8.52 47.14 22.96
CA ILE A 23 7.77 47.98 22.02
C ILE A 23 8.75 48.71 21.10
N GLU A 24 9.76 49.35 21.68
CA GLU A 24 10.82 50.03 20.93
C GLU A 24 11.62 49.07 20.03
N ALA A 25 11.92 47.87 20.54
CA ALA A 25 12.56 46.84 19.73
C ALA A 25 11.66 46.35 18.59
N ALA A 26 10.34 46.19 18.82
CA ALA A 26 9.38 45.73 17.81
C ALA A 26 9.26 46.69 16.63
N ILE A 27 9.25 48.01 16.90
CA ILE A 27 9.24 49.06 15.85
C ILE A 27 10.44 48.90 14.92
N LYS A 28 11.58 48.47 15.47
CA LYS A 28 12.83 48.26 14.73
C LYS A 28 13.00 46.82 14.22
N GLY A 29 11.98 45.97 14.33
CA GLY A 29 12.01 44.59 13.83
C GLY A 29 12.81 43.60 14.68
N TYR A 30 12.96 43.86 15.98
CA TYR A 30 13.71 43.04 16.94
C TYR A 30 12.88 42.66 18.17
N ALA A 31 13.37 41.70 18.98
CA ALA A 31 12.79 41.36 20.28
C ALA A 31 13.87 41.09 21.34
N VAL A 32 13.52 41.38 22.60
CA VAL A 32 14.44 41.34 23.74
C VAL A 32 13.95 40.34 24.79
N LEU A 33 14.81 39.36 25.10
CA LEU A 33 14.61 38.35 26.13
C LEU A 33 15.45 38.62 27.36
N THR A 34 15.00 38.10 28.51
CA THR A 34 15.79 38.12 29.75
C THR A 34 16.84 37.02 29.68
N LYS A 35 18.13 37.38 29.83
CA LYS A 35 19.25 36.43 29.87
C LYS A 35 19.47 35.90 31.29
N SER A 36 19.56 36.80 32.25
CA SER A 36 19.78 36.48 33.66
C SER A 36 19.33 37.64 34.54
N SER A 37 19.15 37.39 35.84
CA SER A 37 18.89 38.43 36.83
C SER A 37 19.49 38.05 38.18
N TYR A 38 19.95 39.04 38.93
CA TYR A 38 20.47 38.86 40.29
C TYR A 38 20.10 40.04 41.18
N LYS A 39 20.21 39.86 42.50
CA LYS A 39 20.00 40.90 43.51
C LYS A 39 21.36 41.40 44.03
N LEU A 40 21.47 42.70 44.23
CA LEU A 40 22.57 43.35 44.92
C LEU A 40 22.43 43.13 46.44
N ARG A 41 23.52 43.38 47.17
CA ARG A 41 23.55 43.22 48.64
C ARG A 41 22.54 44.10 49.38
N ASP A 42 22.15 45.22 48.78
CA ASP A 42 21.13 46.14 49.29
C ASP A 42 19.70 45.81 48.82
N GLY A 43 19.51 44.63 48.20
CA GLY A 43 18.20 44.14 47.76
C GLY A 43 17.76 44.60 46.37
N ARG A 44 18.44 45.57 45.76
CA ARG A 44 18.11 46.07 44.41
C ARG A 44 18.40 45.03 43.34
N GLN A 45 17.59 44.96 42.29
CA GLN A 45 17.74 43.96 41.22
C GLN A 45 18.47 44.50 39.99
N VAL A 46 19.30 43.64 39.39
CA VAL A 46 19.93 43.86 38.09
C VAL A 46 19.53 42.72 37.15
N VAL A 47 19.12 43.07 35.93
CA VAL A 47 18.60 42.13 34.94
C VAL A 47 19.35 42.32 33.63
N HIS A 48 19.99 41.27 33.15
CA HIS A 48 20.60 41.26 31.82
C HIS A 48 19.60 40.80 30.77
N TYR A 49 19.60 41.52 29.65
CA TYR A 49 18.76 41.28 28.50
C TYR A 49 19.61 40.96 27.27
N LYS A 50 19.03 40.21 26.34
CA LYS A 50 19.65 39.83 25.06
C LYS A 50 18.63 39.83 23.93
N CYS A 51 19.09 39.92 22.69
CA CYS A 51 18.26 39.64 21.52
C CYS A 51 17.69 38.21 21.58
N ASP A 52 16.46 38.00 21.09
CA ASP A 52 15.81 36.69 21.03
C ASP A 52 16.52 35.68 20.12
N ARG A 53 17.38 36.15 19.21
CA ARG A 53 18.31 35.35 18.40
C ARG A 53 19.73 35.25 18.97
N GLY A 54 19.93 35.69 20.22
CA GLY A 54 21.23 35.88 20.87
C GLY A 54 21.87 34.65 21.52
N ASP A 55 21.44 33.44 21.15
CA ASP A 55 22.00 32.16 21.62
C ASP A 55 22.50 31.33 20.44
N VAL A 56 23.19 30.23 20.75
CA VAL A 56 23.56 29.16 19.80
C VAL A 56 22.59 27.99 20.00
N ASP A 57 22.14 27.36 18.91
CA ASP A 57 21.31 26.17 19.00
C ASP A 57 22.09 25.02 19.66
N ARG A 58 21.58 24.53 20.80
CA ARG A 58 22.17 23.39 21.51
C ARG A 58 21.28 22.19 21.24
N ASN A 59 21.81 21.20 20.53
CA ASN A 59 21.11 19.95 20.19
C ASN A 59 20.88 19.08 21.44
N ARG A 60 19.97 19.52 22.33
CA ARG A 60 19.69 18.91 23.64
C ARG A 60 18.97 17.56 23.56
N HIS A 61 18.59 17.09 22.38
CA HIS A 61 17.78 15.88 22.19
C HIS A 61 18.46 14.81 21.33
N GLY A 62 19.77 14.96 21.03
CA GLY A 62 20.53 13.96 20.28
C GLY A 62 19.95 13.68 18.89
N ILE A 63 19.36 14.69 18.25
CA ILE A 63 18.71 14.51 16.95
C ILE A 63 19.79 14.50 15.86
N SER A 64 19.80 13.47 15.01
CA SER A 64 20.77 13.37 13.91
C SER A 64 20.60 14.49 12.89
N GLU A 65 21.70 14.97 12.31
CA GLU A 65 21.70 16.03 11.28
C GLU A 65 20.80 15.68 10.07
N GLU A 66 20.72 14.39 9.71
CA GLU A 66 19.84 13.87 8.65
C GLU A 66 18.35 14.13 8.94
N SER A 67 17.95 14.11 10.21
CA SER A 67 16.56 14.33 10.64
C SER A 67 16.18 15.82 10.63
N ILE A 68 17.16 16.70 10.81
CA ILE A 68 17.01 18.16 10.79
C ILE A 68 16.80 18.64 9.34
N MET A 69 17.56 18.09 8.38
CA MET A 69 17.43 18.45 6.96
C MET A 69 16.09 18.04 6.34
N ARG A 70 15.45 16.95 6.79
CA ARG A 70 14.15 16.48 6.24
C ARG A 70 12.94 17.36 6.57
N LYS A 71 13.05 18.35 7.48
CA LYS A 71 11.91 19.18 7.94
C LYS A 71 12.00 20.67 7.59
N GLY A 72 13.03 21.13 6.89
CA GLY A 72 13.10 22.51 6.39
C GLY A 72 12.94 23.61 7.44
N LYS A 73 13.32 23.35 8.70
CA LYS A 73 13.30 24.35 9.77
C LYS A 73 14.68 24.48 10.37
N GLY A 74 15.47 25.39 9.80
CA GLY A 74 16.70 25.86 10.45
C GLY A 74 16.36 26.59 11.76
N SER A 75 17.31 26.56 12.69
CA SER A 75 17.24 27.37 13.92
C SER A 75 17.21 28.86 13.58
N VAL A 76 16.43 29.64 14.35
CA VAL A 76 16.36 31.12 14.18
C VAL A 76 17.45 31.81 15.00
N LEU A 77 18.20 31.05 15.80
CA LEU A 77 19.28 31.51 16.67
C LEU A 77 20.57 31.73 15.85
N VAL A 78 21.20 32.90 16.00
CA VAL A 78 22.40 33.30 15.23
C VAL A 78 23.50 33.86 16.13
N ASP A 79 23.43 33.60 17.43
CA ASP A 79 24.34 34.17 18.45
C ASP A 79 24.49 35.69 18.36
N CYS A 80 23.37 36.38 18.16
CA CYS A 80 23.32 37.83 18.06
C CYS A 80 23.96 38.53 19.28
N PRO A 81 24.90 39.48 19.09
CA PRO A 81 25.67 40.09 20.17
C PRO A 81 24.91 41.18 20.94
N SER A 82 23.75 41.64 20.47
CA SER A 82 22.95 42.69 21.13
C SER A 82 22.57 42.34 22.58
N ARG A 83 22.86 43.26 23.52
CA ARG A 83 22.66 43.12 24.97
C ARG A 83 22.20 44.44 25.60
N GLY A 84 21.41 44.34 26.66
CA GLY A 84 21.07 45.47 27.53
C GLY A 84 21.01 45.07 29.00
N ILE A 85 20.98 46.06 29.89
CA ILE A 85 20.91 45.87 31.34
C ILE A 85 19.79 46.75 31.89
N GLY A 86 18.86 46.15 32.63
CA GLY A 86 17.91 46.85 33.46
C GLY A 86 18.37 46.89 34.91
N ARG A 87 18.35 48.05 35.56
CA ARG A 87 18.75 48.23 36.96
C ARG A 87 17.61 48.84 37.77
N GLN A 88 17.42 48.35 38.99
CA GLN A 88 16.55 48.98 39.96
C GLN A 88 17.32 50.06 40.72
N GLU A 89 16.80 51.27 40.70
CA GLU A 89 17.36 52.44 41.37
C GLU A 89 16.94 52.52 42.84
N LYS A 90 17.58 53.41 43.61
CA LYS A 90 17.32 53.56 45.05
C LYS A 90 15.90 54.02 45.37
N ASP A 91 15.24 54.72 44.45
CA ASP A 91 13.84 55.15 44.55
C ASP A 91 12.85 54.06 44.10
N SER A 92 13.33 52.81 43.95
CA SER A 92 12.57 51.65 43.43
C SER A 92 12.13 51.74 41.97
N THR A 93 12.49 52.80 41.24
CA THR A 93 12.27 52.86 39.80
C THR A 93 13.30 52.01 39.05
N TRP A 94 13.05 51.81 37.76
CA TRP A 94 13.87 50.99 36.88
C TRP A 94 14.45 51.82 35.75
N SER A 95 15.74 51.63 35.48
CA SER A 95 16.45 52.21 34.34
C SER A 95 16.88 51.09 33.37
N PHE A 96 17.00 51.40 32.08
CA PHE A 96 17.49 50.45 31.08
C PHE A 96 18.63 51.07 30.27
N THR A 97 19.73 50.34 30.14
CA THR A 97 20.91 50.76 29.38
C THR A 97 21.24 49.71 28.33
N VAL A 98 21.39 50.13 27.08
CA VAL A 98 21.88 49.24 26.01
C VAL A 98 23.40 49.15 26.12
N THR A 99 23.91 47.93 26.33
CA THR A 99 25.35 47.68 26.48
C THR A 99 26.03 47.28 25.18
N CYS A 100 25.30 46.63 24.27
CA CYS A 100 25.77 46.33 22.93
C CYS A 100 24.56 46.39 22.01
N ASN A 101 24.70 47.16 20.94
CA ASN A 101 23.63 47.37 19.98
C ASN A 101 23.85 46.63 18.64
N GLU A 102 24.98 45.99 18.44
CA GLU A 102 25.23 45.35 17.15
C GLU A 102 24.33 44.13 16.97
N HIS A 103 23.75 44.00 15.78
CA HIS A 103 22.96 42.86 15.35
C HIS A 103 23.64 42.25 14.13
N ASN A 104 23.84 40.94 14.13
CA ASN A 104 24.43 40.19 13.02
C ASN A 104 23.36 39.57 12.10
N HIS A 105 22.15 40.09 12.16
CA HIS A 105 21.04 39.68 11.32
C HIS A 105 20.14 40.89 11.02
N GLU A 106 19.48 40.84 9.87
CA GLU A 106 18.53 41.87 9.46
C GLU A 106 17.30 41.96 10.40
N PRO A 107 16.67 43.14 10.50
CA PRO A 107 15.37 43.33 11.13
C PRO A 107 14.29 42.43 10.52
N SER A 108 13.38 41.91 11.35
CA SER A 108 12.23 41.15 10.85
C SER A 108 11.16 42.09 10.30
N THR A 109 10.66 41.81 9.09
CA THR A 109 9.57 42.57 8.45
C THR A 109 8.17 42.14 8.88
N SER A 110 8.03 40.98 9.53
CA SER A 110 6.75 40.44 9.97
C SER A 110 6.52 40.69 11.46
N LYS A 111 5.35 41.22 11.83
CA LYS A 111 4.88 41.34 13.22
C LYS A 111 4.85 39.98 13.97
N ASN A 112 4.80 38.87 13.23
CA ASN A 112 4.74 37.50 13.76
C ASN A 112 6.10 36.83 13.90
N ALA A 113 7.20 37.50 13.54
CA ALA A 113 8.54 36.91 13.52
C ALA A 113 9.10 36.62 14.92
N HIS A 114 8.60 37.32 15.95
CA HIS A 114 9.09 37.22 17.32
C HIS A 114 8.00 36.73 18.26
N SER A 115 8.26 35.63 18.97
CA SER A 115 7.29 34.99 19.87
C SER A 115 6.90 35.86 21.07
N THR A 116 7.80 36.74 21.51
CA THR A 116 7.60 37.71 22.61
C THR A 116 6.48 38.71 22.31
N HIS A 117 6.41 39.20 21.07
CA HIS A 117 5.41 40.18 20.62
C HIS A 117 4.03 39.55 20.39
N MET A 118 3.99 38.22 20.31
CA MET A 118 2.79 37.44 20.02
C MET A 118 2.07 36.95 21.27
N ARG A 119 2.50 37.32 22.48
CA ARG A 119 2.01 36.72 23.74
C ARG A 119 0.56 37.14 24.02
N ILE A 120 -0.33 36.15 24.13
CA ILE A 120 -1.76 36.35 24.44
C ILE A 120 -1.90 36.48 25.96
N SER A 121 -2.64 37.47 26.44
CA SER A 121 -2.92 37.69 27.88
C SER A 121 -3.64 36.50 28.50
N GLU A 122 -3.58 36.35 29.82
CA GLU A 122 -4.29 35.28 30.54
C GLU A 122 -5.80 35.40 30.35
N ASN A 123 -6.36 36.62 30.44
CA ASN A 123 -7.78 36.87 30.19
C ASN A 123 -8.25 36.39 28.80
N HIS A 124 -7.49 36.72 27.75
CA HIS A 124 -7.83 36.25 26.40
C HIS A 124 -7.66 34.73 26.25
N GLN A 125 -6.77 34.08 27.00
CA GLN A 125 -6.64 32.61 26.98
C GLN A 125 -7.88 31.93 27.59
N GLU A 126 -8.37 32.43 28.72
CA GLU A 126 -9.58 31.91 29.38
C GLU A 126 -10.82 32.07 28.51
N GLU A 127 -10.97 33.24 27.88
CA GLU A 127 -12.07 33.52 26.96
C GLU A 127 -12.05 32.58 25.74
N ILE A 128 -10.88 32.39 25.12
CA ILE A 128 -10.70 31.44 24.01
C ILE A 128 -11.08 30.03 24.46
N ALA A 129 -10.69 29.62 25.67
CA ALA A 129 -11.03 28.31 26.21
C ALA A 129 -12.55 28.14 26.41
N GLY A 130 -13.25 29.18 26.87
CA GLY A 130 -14.71 29.20 26.99
C GLY A 130 -15.40 29.05 25.62
N LEU A 131 -14.95 29.79 24.61
CA LEU A 131 -15.53 29.69 23.25
C LEU A 131 -15.32 28.31 22.62
N PHE A 132 -14.19 27.66 22.86
CA PHE A 132 -13.97 26.27 22.44
C PHE A 132 -14.92 25.29 23.14
N GLN A 133 -15.24 25.51 24.42
CA GLN A 133 -16.19 24.67 25.17
C GLN A 133 -17.61 24.79 24.63
N SER A 134 -17.99 25.95 24.10
CA SER A 134 -19.27 26.15 23.40
C SER A 134 -19.34 25.51 22.00
N GLY A 135 -18.33 24.74 21.58
CA GLY A 135 -18.31 24.03 20.30
C GLY A 135 -17.98 24.89 19.08
N LEU A 136 -17.53 26.14 19.28
CA LEU A 136 -17.17 27.02 18.18
C LEU A 136 -15.88 26.56 17.48
N LYS A 137 -15.90 26.57 16.15
CA LYS A 137 -14.70 26.26 15.33
C LYS A 137 -13.69 27.40 15.44
N ALA A 138 -12.39 27.07 15.38
CA ALA A 138 -11.30 28.05 15.50
C ALA A 138 -11.40 29.25 14.54
N ARG A 139 -12.01 29.08 13.36
CA ARG A 139 -12.27 30.18 12.41
C ARG A 139 -13.23 31.23 12.99
N ASN A 140 -14.28 30.79 13.68
CA ASN A 140 -15.30 31.67 14.27
C ASN A 140 -14.71 32.35 15.52
N ILE A 141 -13.95 31.60 16.33
CA ILE A 141 -13.24 32.15 17.50
C ILE A 141 -12.26 33.25 17.07
N GLN A 142 -11.52 33.04 15.97
CA GLN A 142 -10.62 34.06 15.42
C GLN A 142 -11.36 35.34 15.02
N THR A 143 -12.57 35.21 14.44
CA THR A 143 -13.41 36.37 14.10
C THR A 143 -13.87 37.10 15.35
N ILE A 144 -14.41 36.39 16.35
CA ILE A 144 -14.91 36.96 17.61
C ILE A 144 -13.79 37.71 18.35
N MET A 145 -12.60 37.11 18.42
CA MET A 145 -11.44 37.71 19.09
C MET A 145 -10.97 38.98 18.37
N ARG A 146 -11.02 39.01 17.04
CA ARG A 146 -10.65 40.18 16.24
C ARG A 146 -11.68 41.31 16.33
N GLU A 147 -12.96 40.98 16.45
CA GLU A 147 -14.02 41.98 16.66
C GLU A 147 -13.90 42.64 18.03
N ARG A 148 -13.53 41.87 19.07
CA ARG A 148 -13.39 42.37 20.44
C ARG A 148 -12.09 43.13 20.67
N ASP A 149 -10.99 42.66 20.07
CA ASP A 149 -9.69 43.35 20.10
C ASP A 149 -9.08 43.39 18.69
N PRO A 150 -9.29 44.50 17.95
CA PRO A 150 -8.77 44.67 16.60
C PRO A 150 -7.24 44.67 16.50
N GLN A 151 -6.52 44.92 17.60
CA GLN A 151 -5.06 44.90 17.64
C GLN A 151 -4.50 43.49 17.89
N LEU A 152 -5.35 42.54 18.31
CA LEU A 152 -4.98 41.17 18.65
C LEU A 152 -5.00 40.26 17.42
N GLU A 153 -3.86 40.14 16.74
CA GLU A 153 -3.71 39.15 15.66
C GLU A 153 -3.30 37.77 16.20
N ILE A 154 -4.26 36.84 16.24
CA ILE A 154 -3.98 35.44 16.64
C ILE A 154 -3.91 34.52 15.41
N PRO A 155 -2.76 33.88 15.12
CA PRO A 155 -2.69 32.87 14.07
C PRO A 155 -3.53 31.63 14.42
N LYS A 156 -4.20 31.03 13.42
CA LYS A 156 -5.01 29.79 13.58
C LYS A 156 -4.27 28.67 14.32
N ARG A 157 -2.98 28.48 14.03
CA ARG A 157 -2.14 27.47 14.69
C ARG A 157 -2.00 27.70 16.19
N LYS A 158 -2.01 28.96 16.64
CA LYS A 158 -1.89 29.33 18.06
C LYS A 158 -3.19 29.06 18.83
N LEU A 159 -4.34 29.32 18.21
CA LEU A 159 -5.65 28.90 18.74
C LEU A 159 -5.73 27.38 18.94
N TRP A 160 -5.24 26.61 17.97
CA TRP A 160 -5.20 25.15 18.08
C TRP A 160 -4.25 24.69 19.20
N ASN A 161 -3.06 25.28 19.31
CA ASN A 161 -2.12 24.97 20.39
C ASN A 161 -2.69 25.31 21.79
N LEU A 162 -3.40 26.44 21.93
CA LEU A 162 -4.06 26.81 23.18
C LEU A 162 -5.16 25.82 23.54
N ASN A 163 -6.01 25.45 22.58
CA ASN A 163 -7.04 24.44 22.80
C ASN A 163 -6.44 23.10 23.24
N GLN A 164 -5.35 22.66 22.60
CA GLN A 164 -4.62 21.45 22.99
C GLN A 164 -4.03 21.57 24.40
N LYS A 165 -3.43 22.72 24.75
CA LYS A 165 -2.88 22.96 26.09
C LYS A 165 -3.97 22.92 27.16
N HIS A 166 -5.11 23.56 26.93
CA HIS A 166 -6.25 23.52 27.84
C HIS A 166 -6.86 22.13 27.94
N ALA A 167 -7.00 21.41 26.83
CA ALA A 167 -7.49 20.03 26.84
C ALA A 167 -6.57 19.11 27.67
N ILE A 168 -5.24 19.25 27.54
CA ILE A 168 -4.26 18.49 28.35
C ILE A 168 -4.32 18.87 29.82
N MET A 169 -4.42 20.17 30.14
CA MET A 169 -4.55 20.65 31.53
C MET A 169 -5.81 20.09 32.21
N LYS A 170 -6.92 19.94 31.49
CA LYS A 170 -8.15 19.33 32.02
C LYS A 170 -8.03 17.83 32.32
N LEU A 171 -7.05 17.14 31.76
CA LEU A 171 -6.85 15.71 32.00
C LEU A 171 -6.19 15.44 33.37
N ASP A 172 -5.67 16.47 34.06
CA ASP A 172 -5.09 16.37 35.41
C ASP A 172 -4.09 15.21 35.56
N GLY A 173 -3.21 15.06 34.56
CA GLY A 173 -2.21 14.00 34.52
C GLY A 173 -2.72 12.62 34.05
N ARG A 174 -4.03 12.44 33.85
CA ARG A 174 -4.63 11.21 33.27
C ARG A 174 -4.46 11.16 31.75
N THR A 175 -4.50 9.97 31.18
CA THR A 175 -4.57 9.84 29.71
C THR A 175 -5.98 10.18 29.22
N PRO A 176 -6.15 10.64 27.96
CA PRO A 176 -7.48 10.86 27.39
C PRO A 176 -8.40 9.63 27.45
N MET A 177 -7.83 8.42 27.33
CA MET A 177 -8.58 7.16 27.41
C MET A 177 -9.03 6.85 28.83
N ASP A 178 -8.21 7.13 29.85
CA ASP A 178 -8.59 6.95 31.25
C ASP A 178 -9.70 7.92 31.67
N THR A 179 -9.63 9.17 31.19
CA THR A 179 -10.71 10.14 31.41
C THR A 179 -12.00 9.69 30.73
N LEU A 180 -11.94 9.23 29.49
CA LEU A 180 -13.10 8.72 28.76
C LEU A 180 -13.73 7.51 29.48
N TYR A 181 -12.90 6.55 29.90
CA TYR A 181 -13.33 5.40 30.68
C TYR A 181 -14.03 5.81 31.98
N ALA A 182 -13.45 6.75 32.73
CA ALA A 182 -14.05 7.26 33.96
C ALA A 182 -15.41 7.93 33.69
N THR A 183 -15.52 8.77 32.65
CA THR A 183 -16.77 9.43 32.27
C THR A 183 -17.87 8.43 31.91
N PHE A 184 -17.55 7.39 31.12
CA PHE A 184 -18.53 6.36 30.78
C PHE A 184 -18.96 5.57 32.01
N LYS A 185 -18.02 5.26 32.91
CA LYS A 185 -18.31 4.52 34.14
C LYS A 185 -19.22 5.32 35.07
N GLU A 186 -18.93 6.61 35.25
CA GLU A 186 -19.76 7.55 36.02
C GLU A 186 -21.15 7.74 35.39
N SER A 187 -21.25 7.69 34.06
CA SER A 187 -22.51 7.84 33.32
C SER A 187 -23.33 6.54 33.24
N GLY A 188 -22.88 5.46 33.88
CA GLY A 188 -23.59 4.17 33.93
C GLY A 188 -23.59 3.37 32.64
N PHE A 189 -22.60 3.59 31.76
CA PHE A 189 -22.43 2.75 30.56
C PHE A 189 -21.97 1.34 30.96
N GLU A 190 -22.38 0.34 30.19
CA GLU A 190 -21.77 -0.98 30.23
C GLU A 190 -20.42 -0.90 29.50
N ILE A 191 -19.34 -1.33 30.14
CA ILE A 191 -17.97 -1.11 29.64
C ILE A 191 -17.14 -2.37 29.82
N ASP A 192 -16.39 -2.74 28.79
CA ASP A 192 -15.31 -3.72 28.84
C ASP A 192 -13.99 -3.06 28.41
N VAL A 193 -12.88 -3.44 29.04
CA VAL A 193 -11.59 -2.75 28.87
C VAL A 193 -10.42 -3.74 28.89
N GLN A 194 -9.51 -3.58 27.93
CA GLN A 194 -8.22 -4.27 27.92
C GLN A 194 -7.10 -3.29 28.21
N LYS A 195 -6.13 -3.73 29.02
CA LYS A 195 -4.97 -2.93 29.43
C LYS A 195 -3.66 -3.64 29.04
N ASP A 196 -2.62 -2.87 28.78
CA ASP A 196 -1.26 -3.40 28.60
C ASP A 196 -0.58 -3.71 29.94
N ILE A 197 0.68 -4.17 29.86
CA ILE A 197 1.53 -4.49 31.02
C ILE A 197 1.81 -3.28 31.92
N ASP A 198 1.74 -2.06 31.38
CA ASP A 198 1.97 -0.80 32.11
C ASP A 198 0.66 -0.23 32.67
N GLY A 199 -0.47 -0.93 32.47
CA GLY A 199 -1.79 -0.55 32.95
C GLY A 199 -2.54 0.45 32.06
N ASN A 200 -2.02 0.79 30.88
CA ASN A 200 -2.67 1.71 29.95
C ASN A 200 -3.79 1.01 29.18
N ILE A 201 -4.91 1.70 28.96
CA ILE A 201 -6.03 1.18 28.17
C ILE A 201 -5.64 1.04 26.69
N THR A 202 -5.71 -0.18 26.17
CA THR A 202 -5.43 -0.49 24.76
C THR A 202 -6.72 -0.67 23.95
N HIS A 203 -7.78 -1.20 24.57
CA HIS A 203 -9.09 -1.39 23.93
C HIS A 203 -10.18 -0.99 24.92
N LEU A 204 -11.18 -0.25 24.42
CA LEU A 204 -12.33 0.20 25.19
C LEU A 204 -13.59 -0.14 24.40
N PHE A 205 -14.43 -1.01 24.96
CA PHE A 205 -15.74 -1.35 24.45
C PHE A 205 -16.79 -0.79 25.40
N PHE A 206 -17.83 -0.13 24.88
CA PHE A 206 -18.83 0.50 25.73
C PHE A 206 -20.20 0.54 25.04
N ALA A 207 -21.26 0.47 25.84
CA ALA A 207 -22.64 0.46 25.39
C ALA A 207 -23.52 1.27 26.35
N HIS A 208 -24.43 2.07 25.80
CA HIS A 208 -25.44 2.73 26.62
C HIS A 208 -26.52 1.70 27.02
N PRO A 209 -26.93 1.59 28.29
CA PRO A 209 -27.85 0.54 28.75
C PRO A 209 -29.17 0.47 27.97
N LYS A 210 -29.77 1.63 27.65
CA LYS A 210 -30.97 1.70 26.80
C LYS A 210 -30.77 1.11 25.40
N ASN A 211 -29.56 1.21 24.83
CA ASN A 211 -29.28 0.65 23.51
C ASN A 211 -29.07 -0.87 23.59
N VAL A 212 -28.50 -1.35 24.70
CA VAL A 212 -28.42 -2.80 24.98
C VAL A 212 -29.82 -3.38 25.07
N GLU A 213 -30.74 -2.71 25.78
CA GLU A 213 -32.15 -3.09 25.85
C GLU A 213 -32.84 -3.09 24.47
N LEU A 214 -32.65 -2.04 23.68
CA LEU A 214 -33.19 -1.95 22.32
C LEU A 214 -32.67 -3.07 21.41
N LEU A 215 -31.39 -3.41 21.53
CA LEU A 215 -30.77 -4.48 20.76
C LEU A 215 -31.40 -5.83 21.10
N ARG A 216 -31.77 -6.10 22.37
CA ARG A 216 -32.45 -7.36 22.75
C ARG A 216 -33.73 -7.59 21.95
N ASN A 217 -34.42 -6.51 21.61
CA ASN A 217 -35.69 -6.55 20.86
C ASN A 217 -35.51 -6.43 19.34
N ASN A 218 -34.33 -6.05 18.85
CA ASN A 218 -34.04 -5.78 17.44
C ASN A 218 -32.62 -6.27 17.08
N CYS A 219 -32.38 -7.59 17.07
CA CYS A 219 -31.03 -8.16 16.90
C CYS A 219 -30.82 -8.92 15.58
N ASP A 220 -31.75 -8.89 14.63
CA ASP A 220 -31.65 -9.75 13.44
C ASP A 220 -30.55 -9.30 12.48
N VAL A 221 -30.37 -7.99 12.31
CA VAL A 221 -29.35 -7.38 11.44
C VAL A 221 -28.42 -6.54 12.32
N LEU A 222 -27.17 -6.33 11.91
CA LEU A 222 -26.27 -5.33 12.50
C LEU A 222 -25.41 -4.71 11.39
N LEU A 223 -25.34 -3.38 11.36
CA LEU A 223 -24.47 -2.64 10.45
C LEU A 223 -23.20 -2.23 11.19
N LEU A 224 -22.02 -2.59 10.65
CA LEU A 224 -20.74 -2.21 11.23
C LEU A 224 -19.99 -1.29 10.27
N ASP A 225 -19.55 -0.15 10.79
CA ASP A 225 -18.75 0.83 10.06
C ASP A 225 -17.51 1.23 10.87
N CYS A 226 -16.33 1.01 10.27
CA CYS A 226 -15.05 1.36 10.86
C CYS A 226 -14.68 2.80 10.49
N THR A 227 -14.81 3.74 11.42
CA THR A 227 -14.39 5.12 11.17
C THR A 227 -12.89 5.28 11.43
N TYR A 228 -12.09 5.26 10.36
CA TYR A 228 -10.63 5.50 10.40
C TYR A 228 -10.24 6.98 10.57
N LYS A 229 -11.06 7.80 11.24
CA LYS A 229 -10.70 9.21 11.42
C LYS A 229 -9.47 9.33 12.32
N SER A 230 -8.49 10.05 11.80
CA SER A 230 -7.17 10.34 12.35
C SER A 230 -7.23 11.10 13.68
N SER A 231 -7.57 10.40 14.76
CA SER A 231 -7.25 10.85 16.10
C SER A 231 -5.72 10.84 16.25
N LYS A 232 -5.17 11.82 16.97
CA LYS A 232 -3.72 11.92 17.27
C LYS A 232 -3.19 10.65 17.96
N THR A 233 -4.11 9.87 18.56
CA THR A 233 -3.89 8.63 19.29
C THR A 233 -3.99 7.37 18.43
N ARG A 234 -4.33 7.47 17.13
CA ARG A 234 -4.42 6.37 16.14
C ARG A 234 -5.39 5.21 16.50
N PHE A 235 -6.26 5.36 17.49
CA PHE A 235 -7.28 4.34 17.76
C PHE A 235 -8.42 4.46 16.73
N PRO A 236 -8.74 3.37 16.00
CA PRO A 236 -9.94 3.32 15.16
C PRO A 236 -11.20 3.24 16.04
N LEU A 237 -12.27 3.89 15.63
CA LEU A 237 -13.59 3.75 16.25
C LEU A 237 -14.46 2.88 15.35
N LEU A 238 -14.73 1.65 15.79
CA LEU A 238 -15.73 0.78 15.19
C LEU A 238 -17.10 1.17 15.75
N GLN A 239 -18.01 1.58 14.87
CA GLN A 239 -19.39 1.86 15.23
C GLN A 239 -20.28 0.70 14.79
N VAL A 240 -21.08 0.18 15.71
CA VAL A 240 -22.14 -0.79 15.42
C VAL A 240 -23.47 -0.04 15.47
N VAL A 241 -24.26 -0.16 14.42
CA VAL A 241 -25.55 0.52 14.27
C VAL A 241 -26.61 -0.53 13.99
N GLU A 242 -27.79 -0.32 14.55
CA GLU A 242 -28.97 -1.09 14.18
C GLU A 242 -30.21 -0.23 14.02
N ASN A 243 -31.22 -0.79 13.36
CA ASN A 243 -32.50 -0.14 13.15
C ASN A 243 -33.57 -0.72 14.08
N THR A 244 -34.42 0.14 14.61
CA THR A 244 -35.67 -0.30 15.24
C THR A 244 -36.67 -0.76 14.17
N MET A 245 -37.74 -1.44 14.58
CA MET A 245 -38.90 -1.73 13.72
C MET A 245 -39.54 -0.50 13.06
N LEU A 246 -39.26 0.71 13.57
CA LEU A 246 -39.71 1.99 13.01
C LEU A 246 -38.66 2.64 12.08
N TYR A 247 -37.62 1.89 11.70
CA TYR A 247 -36.49 2.37 10.88
C TYR A 247 -35.69 3.53 11.49
N SER A 248 -35.76 3.72 12.81
CA SER A 248 -34.86 4.66 13.50
C SER A 248 -33.54 3.96 13.85
N THR A 249 -32.42 4.64 13.62
CA THR A 249 -31.07 4.11 13.90
C THR A 249 -30.68 4.32 15.36
N PHE A 250 -30.01 3.34 15.96
CA PHE A 250 -29.38 3.45 17.27
C PHE A 250 -28.01 2.78 17.27
N SER A 251 -27.12 3.20 18.18
CA SER A 251 -25.78 2.58 18.31
C SER A 251 -25.91 1.29 19.12
N ALA A 252 -25.62 0.16 18.50
CA ALA A 252 -25.69 -1.15 19.12
C ALA A 252 -24.35 -1.52 19.77
N ALA A 253 -24.37 -2.52 20.64
CA ALA A 253 -23.18 -3.17 21.17
C ALA A 253 -23.53 -4.63 21.48
N LEU A 254 -22.74 -5.55 20.95
CA LEU A 254 -22.96 -6.99 21.13
C LEU A 254 -22.72 -7.37 22.58
N TYR A 255 -23.80 -7.71 23.28
CA TYR A 255 -23.77 -8.27 24.63
C TYR A 255 -24.63 -9.53 24.63
N ASN A 256 -24.02 -10.72 24.58
CA ASN A 256 -24.70 -12.03 24.71
C ASN A 256 -25.84 -12.33 23.71
N HIS A 257 -25.89 -11.66 22.55
CA HIS A 257 -26.90 -11.91 21.51
C HIS A 257 -26.26 -12.34 20.19
N LEU A 258 -26.94 -13.24 19.48
CA LEU A 258 -26.49 -13.83 18.21
C LEU A 258 -27.28 -13.22 17.05
N PRO A 259 -26.77 -12.16 16.39
CA PRO A 259 -27.41 -11.62 15.21
C PRO A 259 -27.37 -12.60 14.05
N LYS A 260 -28.39 -12.54 13.17
CA LYS A 260 -28.47 -13.42 12.00
C LYS A 260 -27.68 -12.89 10.82
N VAL A 261 -27.57 -11.56 10.71
CA VAL A 261 -26.94 -10.89 9.57
C VAL A 261 -26.03 -9.76 10.03
N PHE A 262 -24.82 -9.72 9.50
CA PHE A 262 -23.92 -8.57 9.60
C PHE A 262 -23.78 -7.89 8.25
N VAL A 263 -23.84 -6.57 8.20
CA VAL A 263 -23.62 -5.78 6.98
C VAL A 263 -22.40 -4.88 7.18
N ILE A 264 -21.36 -5.06 6.37
CA ILE A 264 -20.05 -4.41 6.57
C ILE A 264 -19.48 -3.79 5.28
N ASP A 265 -18.42 -2.97 5.39
CA ASP A 265 -17.76 -2.26 4.29
C ASP A 265 -16.59 -3.02 3.62
N ARG A 266 -16.59 -4.37 3.70
CA ARG A 266 -15.54 -5.29 3.20
C ARG A 266 -14.18 -5.07 3.88
N GLU A 267 -14.19 -4.80 5.18
CA GLU A 267 -12.98 -4.79 5.98
C GLU A 267 -12.56 -6.22 6.32
N LEU A 268 -11.40 -6.66 5.80
CA LEU A 268 -10.99 -8.07 5.83
C LEU A 268 -10.80 -8.60 7.27
N ALA A 269 -10.21 -7.82 8.17
CA ALA A 269 -9.99 -8.30 9.53
C ALA A 269 -11.32 -8.40 10.31
N LEU A 270 -12.26 -7.49 10.06
CA LEU A 270 -13.62 -7.61 10.58
C LEU A 270 -14.38 -8.81 10.01
N MET A 271 -14.24 -9.10 8.71
CA MET A 271 -14.81 -10.32 8.10
C MET A 271 -14.30 -11.58 8.80
N ASP A 272 -12.99 -11.69 8.95
CA ASP A 272 -12.34 -12.83 9.59
C ASP A 272 -12.80 -12.94 11.07
N ALA A 273 -12.86 -11.82 11.78
CA ALA A 273 -13.31 -11.77 13.18
C ALA A 273 -14.78 -12.17 13.34
N LEU A 274 -15.68 -11.68 12.47
CA LEU A 274 -17.10 -12.02 12.50
C LEU A 274 -17.31 -13.50 12.15
N GLN A 275 -16.56 -14.05 11.20
CA GLN A 275 -16.67 -15.45 10.83
C GLN A 275 -16.22 -16.39 11.97
N ILE A 276 -15.21 -15.98 12.74
CA ILE A 276 -14.75 -16.70 13.93
C ILE A 276 -15.75 -16.56 15.09
N THR A 277 -16.27 -15.36 15.32
CA THR A 277 -17.09 -15.04 16.51
C THR A 277 -18.56 -15.43 16.33
N PHE A 278 -19.08 -15.36 15.10
CA PHE A 278 -20.48 -15.63 14.74
C PHE A 278 -20.56 -16.49 13.47
N PRO A 279 -20.13 -17.77 13.53
CA PRO A 279 -20.05 -18.64 12.35
C PRO A 279 -21.42 -18.93 11.71
N SER A 280 -22.51 -18.83 12.48
CA SER A 280 -23.88 -19.01 11.99
C SER A 280 -24.49 -17.73 11.38
N ALA A 281 -23.84 -16.58 11.53
CA ALA A 281 -24.35 -15.32 11.01
C ALA A 281 -23.95 -15.14 9.54
N SER A 282 -24.89 -14.66 8.73
CA SER A 282 -24.62 -14.29 7.35
C SER A 282 -23.87 -12.96 7.30
N ILE A 283 -22.68 -12.95 6.68
CA ILE A 283 -21.89 -11.72 6.50
C ILE A 283 -22.15 -11.18 5.10
N LEU A 284 -22.84 -10.04 5.03
CA LEU A 284 -23.17 -9.34 3.79
C LEU A 284 -22.30 -8.08 3.63
N LEU A 285 -22.09 -7.70 2.37
CA LEU A 285 -21.40 -6.46 2.04
C LEU A 285 -22.42 -5.34 1.82
N CYS A 286 -22.14 -4.16 2.39
CA CYS A 286 -22.98 -2.98 2.27
C CYS A 286 -23.05 -2.50 0.81
N ILE A 287 -24.23 -2.58 0.20
CA ILE A 287 -24.48 -2.13 -1.18
C ILE A 287 -24.12 -0.65 -1.36
N TRP A 288 -24.42 0.20 -0.38
CA TRP A 288 -24.09 1.63 -0.45
C TRP A 288 -22.57 1.87 -0.56
N HIS A 289 -21.76 1.15 0.22
CA HIS A 289 -20.30 1.22 0.12
C HIS A 289 -19.80 0.69 -1.23
N ILE A 290 -20.40 -0.38 -1.74
CA ILE A 290 -20.10 -0.89 -3.08
C ILE A 290 -20.42 0.16 -4.14
N GLU A 291 -21.60 0.78 -4.09
CA GLU A 291 -22.00 1.84 -5.03
C GLU A 291 -21.06 3.05 -4.98
N LYS A 292 -20.68 3.51 -3.78
CA LYS A 292 -19.68 4.59 -3.64
C LYS A 292 -18.35 4.22 -4.28
N ASN A 293 -17.90 2.97 -4.11
CA ASN A 293 -16.69 2.46 -4.74
C ASN A 293 -16.82 2.38 -6.27
N VAL A 294 -17.95 1.92 -6.80
CA VAL A 294 -18.25 1.90 -8.24
C VAL A 294 -18.21 3.33 -8.81
N VAL A 295 -18.85 4.29 -8.15
CA VAL A 295 -18.79 5.71 -8.56
C VAL A 295 -17.36 6.22 -8.56
N ALA A 296 -16.59 5.99 -7.49
CA ALA A 296 -15.23 6.49 -7.37
C ALA A 296 -14.25 5.87 -8.39
N LYS A 297 -14.43 4.58 -8.70
CA LYS A 297 -13.51 3.82 -9.57
C LYS A 297 -13.93 3.86 -11.04
N CYS A 298 -15.22 3.74 -11.35
CA CYS A 298 -15.72 3.59 -12.71
C CYS A 298 -16.04 4.93 -13.37
N LYS A 299 -16.62 5.90 -12.64
CA LYS A 299 -17.01 7.21 -13.23
C LYS A 299 -15.87 7.94 -13.94
N PRO A 300 -14.61 7.92 -13.47
CA PRO A 300 -13.49 8.56 -14.18
C PRO A 300 -13.17 7.98 -15.57
N HIS A 301 -13.64 6.75 -15.88
CA HIS A 301 -13.43 6.13 -17.19
C HIS A 301 -14.41 6.64 -18.25
N PHE A 302 -15.47 7.33 -17.86
CA PHE A 302 -16.42 7.95 -18.78
C PHE A 302 -15.94 9.38 -19.07
N ALA A 303 -16.01 9.80 -20.34
CA ALA A 303 -15.60 11.16 -20.71
C ALA A 303 -16.41 12.19 -19.93
N ARG A 304 -15.76 13.29 -19.48
CA ARG A 304 -16.42 14.35 -18.69
C ARG A 304 -17.70 14.93 -19.34
N LYS A 305 -17.88 14.77 -20.65
CA LYS A 305 -19.06 15.21 -21.41
C LYS A 305 -20.12 14.12 -21.65
N ASN A 306 -19.83 12.83 -21.45
CA ASN A 306 -20.76 11.70 -21.67
C ASN A 306 -21.53 11.34 -20.39
N ASN A 307 -22.37 12.25 -19.92
CA ASN A 307 -23.18 12.01 -18.72
C ASN A 307 -24.27 10.93 -18.94
N GLU A 308 -24.73 10.77 -20.18
CA GLU A 308 -25.75 9.76 -20.54
C GLU A 308 -25.22 8.34 -20.49
N GLU A 309 -24.00 8.12 -20.97
CA GLU A 309 -23.33 6.83 -20.92
C GLU A 309 -23.07 6.38 -19.47
N TRP A 310 -22.63 7.32 -18.62
CA TRP A 310 -22.51 7.06 -17.18
C TRP A 310 -23.85 6.74 -16.51
N LYS A 311 -24.93 7.44 -16.90
CA LYS A 311 -26.28 7.13 -16.42
C LYS A 311 -26.71 5.73 -16.84
N ALA A 312 -26.47 5.33 -18.09
CA ALA A 312 -26.78 4.00 -18.60
C ALA A 312 -25.99 2.91 -17.85
N PHE A 313 -24.68 3.11 -17.64
CA PHE A 313 -23.86 2.21 -16.84
C PHE A 313 -24.36 2.11 -15.39
N SER A 314 -24.64 3.26 -14.76
CA SER A 314 -25.13 3.30 -13.38
C SER A 314 -26.48 2.60 -13.23
N ASN A 315 -27.37 2.74 -14.22
CA ASN A 315 -28.66 2.07 -14.22
C ASN A 315 -28.51 0.57 -14.41
N GLY A 316 -27.71 0.12 -15.38
CA GLY A 316 -27.43 -1.30 -15.56
C GLY A 316 -26.82 -1.95 -14.32
N TRP A 317 -25.89 -1.26 -13.65
CA TRP A 317 -25.29 -1.73 -12.41
C TRP A 317 -26.33 -1.90 -11.29
N ARG A 318 -27.26 -0.94 -11.15
CA ARG A 318 -28.35 -1.05 -10.18
C ARG A 318 -29.30 -2.20 -10.51
N THR A 319 -29.61 -2.42 -11.78
CA THR A 319 -30.43 -3.56 -12.22
C THR A 319 -29.80 -4.88 -11.75
N VAL A 320 -28.48 -5.01 -11.84
CA VAL A 320 -27.76 -6.16 -11.26
C VAL A 320 -27.87 -6.17 -9.73
N ALA A 321 -27.43 -5.09 -9.07
CA ALA A 321 -27.26 -5.03 -7.62
C ALA A 321 -28.57 -5.23 -6.82
N TYR A 322 -29.71 -4.83 -7.39
CA TYR A 322 -31.05 -4.96 -6.76
C TYR A 322 -31.87 -6.10 -7.36
N SER A 323 -31.24 -7.08 -8.00
CA SER A 323 -31.93 -8.29 -8.46
C SER A 323 -32.53 -9.05 -7.27
N ASN A 324 -33.79 -9.47 -7.40
CA ASN A 324 -34.57 -10.07 -6.31
C ASN A 324 -34.44 -11.60 -6.22
N THR A 325 -33.85 -12.25 -7.23
CA THR A 325 -33.52 -13.68 -7.20
C THR A 325 -32.11 -13.92 -7.76
N ILE A 326 -31.55 -15.09 -7.46
CA ILE A 326 -30.24 -15.51 -7.96
C ILE A 326 -30.28 -15.62 -9.49
N GLU A 327 -31.34 -16.19 -10.06
CA GLU A 327 -31.49 -16.37 -11.50
C GLU A 327 -31.53 -15.02 -12.21
N LYS A 328 -32.29 -14.05 -11.66
CA LYS A 328 -32.39 -12.71 -12.25
C LYS A 328 -31.10 -11.93 -12.08
N PHE A 329 -30.38 -12.13 -10.98
CA PHE A 329 -29.05 -11.57 -10.79
C PHE A 329 -28.09 -12.08 -11.87
N GLU A 330 -28.04 -13.39 -12.09
CA GLU A 330 -27.16 -13.99 -13.10
C GLU A 330 -27.51 -13.53 -14.52
N GLU A 331 -28.79 -13.42 -14.86
CA GLU A 331 -29.26 -12.90 -16.16
C GLU A 331 -28.85 -11.43 -16.34
N ASN A 332 -29.19 -10.58 -15.39
CA ASN A 332 -28.88 -9.15 -15.44
C ASN A 332 -27.35 -8.93 -15.43
N TRP A 333 -26.60 -9.74 -14.69
CA TRP A 333 -25.14 -9.68 -14.65
C TRP A 333 -24.54 -10.03 -16.00
N LYS A 334 -25.04 -11.09 -16.66
CA LYS A 334 -24.65 -11.44 -18.03
C LYS A 334 -24.93 -10.29 -19.00
N GLU A 335 -26.12 -9.72 -18.99
CA GLU A 335 -26.46 -8.59 -19.87
C GLU A 335 -25.59 -7.35 -19.58
N PHE A 336 -25.36 -7.07 -18.29
CA PHE A 336 -24.50 -5.97 -17.87
C PHE A 336 -23.05 -6.16 -18.32
N GLN A 337 -22.51 -7.38 -18.21
CA GLN A 337 -21.20 -7.74 -18.74
C GLN A 337 -21.17 -7.67 -20.27
N ILE A 338 -22.19 -8.18 -20.94
CA ILE A 338 -22.33 -8.08 -22.40
C ILE A 338 -22.34 -6.62 -22.82
N THR A 339 -22.93 -5.71 -22.04
CA THR A 339 -23.04 -4.30 -22.40
C THR A 339 -21.78 -3.50 -22.06
N TRP A 340 -21.17 -3.77 -20.91
CA TRP A 340 -20.12 -2.92 -20.31
C TRP A 340 -18.77 -3.61 -20.07
N SER A 341 -18.60 -4.89 -20.42
CA SER A 341 -17.27 -5.50 -20.39
C SER A 341 -16.34 -4.82 -21.38
N SER A 342 -15.12 -4.57 -20.94
CA SER A 342 -14.00 -4.02 -21.72
C SER A 342 -13.46 -4.99 -22.78
N THR A 343 -14.23 -6.04 -23.12
CA THR A 343 -13.88 -7.01 -24.15
C THR A 343 -14.09 -6.36 -25.52
N PRO A 344 -13.05 -6.32 -26.36
CA PRO A 344 -13.16 -5.82 -27.72
C PRO A 344 -14.28 -6.52 -28.51
N ARG A 345 -15.15 -5.74 -29.15
CA ARG A 345 -16.29 -6.25 -29.94
C ARG A 345 -16.12 -5.99 -31.43
N GLY A 346 -16.75 -6.86 -32.22
CA GLY A 346 -16.82 -6.79 -33.69
C GLY A 346 -16.74 -8.17 -34.32
N GLU A 347 -17.32 -8.34 -35.52
CA GLU A 347 -17.32 -9.62 -36.26
C GLU A 347 -15.92 -10.23 -36.41
N ILE A 348 -14.89 -9.39 -36.47
CA ILE A 348 -13.50 -9.81 -36.56
C ILE A 348 -13.03 -10.67 -35.38
N PHE A 349 -13.62 -10.53 -34.18
CA PHE A 349 -13.24 -11.28 -32.98
C PHE A 349 -14.10 -12.53 -32.72
N GLN A 350 -15.15 -12.76 -33.52
CA GLN A 350 -16.18 -13.76 -33.22
C GLN A 350 -15.61 -15.19 -33.08
N GLU A 351 -14.63 -15.55 -33.90
CA GLU A 351 -14.05 -16.91 -33.92
C GLU A 351 -13.07 -17.19 -32.77
N ILE A 352 -12.48 -16.14 -32.18
CA ILE A 352 -11.44 -16.22 -31.14
C ILE A 352 -11.95 -15.84 -29.75
N ASN A 353 -13.13 -15.23 -29.67
CA ASN A 353 -13.74 -14.88 -28.40
C ASN A 353 -13.87 -16.14 -27.52
N LEU A 354 -13.48 -16.03 -26.25
CA LEU A 354 -13.43 -17.15 -25.28
C LEU A 354 -12.45 -18.30 -25.62
N LYS A 355 -11.78 -18.28 -26.77
CA LYS A 355 -10.75 -19.27 -27.14
C LYS A 355 -9.34 -18.77 -26.89
N ILE A 356 -9.16 -17.46 -26.78
CA ILE A 356 -7.90 -16.84 -26.37
C ILE A 356 -8.09 -16.03 -25.08
N SER A 357 -6.98 -15.77 -24.39
CA SER A 357 -6.99 -15.07 -23.12
C SER A 357 -7.59 -13.66 -23.25
N TYR A 358 -8.29 -13.20 -22.22
CA TYR A 358 -8.85 -11.86 -22.17
C TYR A 358 -7.76 -10.78 -22.36
N TYR A 359 -6.58 -11.01 -21.78
CA TYR A 359 -5.46 -10.08 -21.94
C TYR A 359 -5.02 -9.95 -23.41
N SER A 360 -5.00 -11.07 -24.14
CA SER A 360 -4.61 -11.09 -25.55
C SER A 360 -5.67 -10.43 -26.44
N LEU A 361 -6.97 -10.66 -26.16
CA LEU A 361 -8.09 -9.94 -26.80
C LEU A 361 -7.92 -8.43 -26.65
N TRP A 362 -7.71 -7.97 -25.43
CA TRP A 362 -7.51 -6.55 -25.16
C TRP A 362 -6.31 -5.98 -25.93
N LYS A 363 -5.17 -6.70 -25.93
CA LYS A 363 -3.95 -6.31 -26.64
C LYS A 363 -4.13 -6.24 -28.16
N VAL A 364 -4.84 -7.18 -28.78
CA VAL A 364 -5.08 -7.15 -30.22
C VAL A 364 -6.05 -6.01 -30.60
N SER A 365 -6.98 -5.64 -29.74
CA SER A 365 -7.85 -4.48 -29.97
C SER A 365 -7.09 -3.17 -29.99
N GLU A 366 -6.11 -2.98 -29.09
CA GLU A 366 -5.23 -1.80 -29.13
C GLU A 366 -4.50 -1.68 -30.47
N GLN A 367 -4.13 -2.82 -31.10
CA GLN A 367 -3.50 -2.81 -32.42
C GLN A 367 -4.52 -2.60 -33.54
N LEU A 368 -5.73 -3.15 -33.41
CA LEU A 368 -6.79 -2.99 -34.40
C LEU A 368 -7.25 -1.52 -34.49
N GLU A 369 -7.36 -0.83 -33.36
CA GLU A 369 -7.66 0.60 -33.32
C GLU A 369 -6.61 1.42 -34.08
N LYS A 370 -5.33 1.04 -34.00
CA LYS A 370 -4.27 1.70 -34.79
C LYS A 370 -4.35 1.35 -36.27
N ALA A 371 -4.66 0.09 -36.58
CA ALA A 371 -4.84 -0.38 -37.95
C ALA A 371 -5.97 0.36 -38.69
N ARG A 372 -7.04 0.74 -37.97
CA ARG A 372 -8.19 1.50 -38.50
C ARG A 372 -7.89 2.97 -38.75
N ARG A 373 -6.80 3.53 -38.20
CA ARG A 373 -6.40 4.92 -38.48
C ARG A 373 -5.84 5.03 -39.91
N PRO A 374 -6.01 6.18 -40.58
CA PRO A 374 -5.40 6.41 -41.90
C PRO A 374 -3.87 6.25 -41.84
N VAL A 375 -3.30 5.68 -42.91
CA VAL A 375 -1.86 5.41 -43.01
C VAL A 375 -1.11 6.74 -43.15
N ASN A 376 -0.14 6.98 -42.27
CA ASN A 376 0.78 8.11 -42.44
C ASN A 376 1.75 7.78 -43.58
N ILE A 377 1.97 8.71 -44.51
CA ILE A 377 2.88 8.54 -45.65
C ILE A 377 4.33 8.32 -45.16
N ASP A 378 4.67 8.83 -43.98
CA ASP A 378 5.95 8.61 -43.29
C ASP A 378 5.92 7.44 -42.27
N ALA A 379 4.96 6.50 -42.40
CA ALA A 379 4.84 5.40 -41.46
C ALA A 379 6.10 4.52 -41.48
N LYS A 380 6.70 4.33 -40.30
CA LYS A 380 7.85 3.43 -40.12
C LYS A 380 7.48 2.01 -40.58
N PRO A 381 8.40 1.28 -41.24
CA PRO A 381 8.17 -0.11 -41.59
C PRO A 381 7.84 -0.96 -40.36
N CYS A 382 7.05 -2.02 -40.56
CA CYS A 382 6.64 -2.91 -39.48
C CYS A 382 7.87 -3.46 -38.75
N SER A 383 7.96 -3.18 -37.46
CA SER A 383 9.05 -3.66 -36.61
C SER A 383 8.91 -5.13 -36.22
N PHE A 384 7.81 -5.79 -36.63
CA PHE A 384 7.37 -7.13 -36.22
C PHE A 384 7.32 -7.35 -34.70
N THR A 385 7.43 -6.27 -33.93
CA THR A 385 7.55 -6.29 -32.48
C THR A 385 6.37 -6.96 -31.81
N PHE A 386 5.15 -6.63 -32.22
CA PHE A 386 3.96 -7.17 -31.56
C PHE A 386 3.83 -8.67 -31.81
N THR A 387 3.97 -9.08 -33.07
CA THR A 387 3.93 -10.49 -33.48
C THR A 387 5.05 -11.30 -32.84
N THR A 388 6.28 -10.78 -32.79
CA THR A 388 7.43 -11.55 -32.31
C THR A 388 7.65 -11.48 -30.80
N ILE A 389 7.32 -10.37 -30.12
CA ILE A 389 7.49 -10.23 -28.65
C ILE A 389 6.31 -10.82 -27.93
N TRP A 390 5.11 -10.45 -28.39
CA TRP A 390 3.87 -10.78 -27.74
C TRP A 390 3.23 -12.02 -28.34
N GLY A 391 3.54 -12.42 -29.58
CA GLY A 391 2.81 -13.52 -30.21
C GLY A 391 1.38 -13.12 -30.59
N ILE A 392 1.14 -11.83 -30.86
CA ILE A 392 -0.17 -11.27 -31.19
C ILE A 392 -0.06 -10.49 -32.50
N PRO A 393 -1.07 -10.52 -33.40
CA PRO A 393 -1.04 -9.76 -34.65
C PRO A 393 -0.77 -8.26 -34.42
N CYS A 394 0.22 -7.71 -35.13
CA CYS A 394 0.51 -6.28 -35.11
C CYS A 394 -0.48 -5.48 -35.96
N GLU A 395 -0.51 -4.16 -35.80
CA GLU A 395 -1.38 -3.26 -36.57
C GLU A 395 -1.28 -3.45 -38.11
N HIS A 396 -0.10 -3.77 -38.63
CA HIS A 396 0.12 -3.98 -40.07
C HIS A 396 -0.53 -5.28 -40.56
N GLN A 397 -0.41 -6.35 -39.78
CA GLN A 397 -1.04 -7.64 -40.07
C GLN A 397 -2.56 -7.51 -39.96
N LEU A 398 -3.05 -6.81 -38.92
CA LEU A 398 -4.48 -6.55 -38.75
C LEU A 398 -5.07 -5.70 -39.87
N ARG A 399 -4.33 -4.70 -40.37
CA ARG A 399 -4.77 -3.89 -41.52
C ARG A 399 -4.95 -4.74 -42.77
N ARG A 400 -4.07 -5.72 -43.00
CA ARG A 400 -4.22 -6.70 -44.10
C ARG A 400 -5.43 -7.61 -43.89
N ILE A 401 -5.58 -8.18 -42.70
CA ILE A 401 -6.72 -9.05 -42.35
C ILE A 401 -8.06 -8.34 -42.55
N VAL A 402 -8.15 -7.07 -42.11
CA VAL A 402 -9.34 -6.23 -42.30
C VAL A 402 -9.57 -5.94 -43.79
N ALA A 403 -8.53 -5.60 -44.55
CA ALA A 403 -8.64 -5.33 -45.99
C ALA A 403 -9.07 -6.57 -46.79
N GLU A 404 -8.65 -7.77 -46.35
CA GLU A 404 -9.02 -9.07 -46.90
C GLU A 404 -10.45 -9.51 -46.47
N GLY A 405 -11.13 -8.75 -45.59
CA GLY A 405 -12.44 -9.11 -45.05
C GLY A 405 -12.41 -10.36 -44.15
N ARG A 406 -11.22 -10.79 -43.72
CA ARG A 406 -11.01 -12.01 -42.95
C ARG A 406 -11.23 -11.77 -41.46
N ARG A 407 -11.75 -12.78 -40.76
CA ARG A 407 -11.85 -12.79 -39.29
C ARG A 407 -10.55 -13.28 -38.64
N LEU A 408 -10.31 -12.86 -37.40
CA LEU A 408 -9.17 -13.37 -36.63
C LEU A 408 -9.41 -14.82 -36.25
N LYS A 409 -8.39 -15.65 -36.44
CA LYS A 409 -8.38 -17.08 -36.12
C LYS A 409 -7.42 -17.36 -34.96
N LEU A 410 -7.56 -18.54 -34.34
CA LEU A 410 -6.66 -18.98 -33.28
C LEU A 410 -5.18 -18.98 -33.72
N ASP A 411 -4.92 -19.43 -34.94
CA ASP A 411 -3.57 -19.51 -35.51
C ASP A 411 -2.91 -18.15 -35.77
N ASP A 412 -3.69 -17.06 -35.76
CA ASP A 412 -3.13 -15.71 -35.80
C ASP A 412 -2.40 -15.34 -34.48
N PHE A 413 -2.60 -16.13 -33.41
CA PHE A 413 -2.03 -15.91 -32.08
C PHE A 413 -1.11 -17.07 -31.70
N ASP A 414 -0.02 -16.74 -31.02
CA ASP A 414 0.84 -17.73 -30.39
C ASP A 414 0.05 -18.58 -29.38
N ALA A 415 0.34 -19.89 -29.35
CA ALA A 415 -0.35 -20.86 -28.51
C ALA A 415 -0.35 -20.49 -27.01
N HIS A 416 0.59 -19.64 -26.56
CA HIS A 416 0.56 -19.02 -25.24
C HIS A 416 -0.78 -18.37 -24.88
N TRP A 417 -1.44 -17.72 -25.83
CA TRP A 417 -2.68 -17.01 -25.57
C TRP A 417 -3.90 -17.90 -25.67
N HIS A 418 -3.76 -19.12 -26.18
CA HIS A 418 -4.88 -20.05 -26.32
C HIS A 418 -5.33 -20.48 -24.94
N LEU A 419 -6.63 -20.40 -24.69
CA LEU A 419 -7.25 -21.01 -23.53
C LEU A 419 -7.39 -22.50 -23.86
N ASN A 420 -6.33 -23.27 -23.57
CA ASN A 420 -6.43 -24.73 -23.57
C ASN A 420 -7.61 -25.08 -22.68
N GLN A 421 -8.67 -25.64 -23.24
CA GLN A 421 -9.81 -26.09 -22.45
C GLN A 421 -9.27 -27.01 -21.36
N ILE A 422 -9.17 -26.49 -20.14
CA ILE A 422 -8.95 -27.30 -18.95
C ILE A 422 -10.22 -28.12 -18.85
N ARG A 423 -10.27 -29.26 -19.56
CA ARG A 423 -11.36 -30.21 -19.49
C ARG A 423 -11.45 -30.61 -18.04
N SER A 424 -12.53 -30.15 -17.40
CA SER A 424 -13.27 -30.86 -16.36
C SER A 424 -12.46 -31.94 -15.63
N ALA A 425 -11.44 -31.55 -14.87
CA ALA A 425 -11.19 -32.27 -13.64
C ALA A 425 -12.38 -31.90 -12.78
N GLN A 426 -13.31 -32.84 -12.56
CA GLN A 426 -14.30 -32.72 -11.50
C GLN A 426 -13.56 -32.23 -10.27
N LEU A 427 -13.83 -30.99 -9.86
CA LEU A 427 -13.34 -30.49 -8.60
C LEU A 427 -13.88 -31.47 -7.55
N PRO A 428 -13.04 -32.20 -6.80
CA PRO A 428 -13.53 -32.84 -5.61
C PRO A 428 -14.14 -31.72 -4.77
N VAL A 429 -15.41 -31.89 -4.38
CA VAL A 429 -15.97 -31.13 -3.27
C VAL A 429 -15.02 -31.41 -2.11
N ALA A 430 -14.18 -30.44 -1.77
CA ALA A 430 -13.29 -30.58 -0.65
C ALA A 430 -14.17 -30.53 0.60
N ASP A 431 -14.50 -31.69 1.14
CA ASP A 431 -14.86 -31.85 2.54
C ASP A 431 -13.60 -31.49 3.35
N HIS A 432 -13.38 -30.20 3.55
CA HIS A 432 -12.45 -29.73 4.57
C HIS A 432 -13.24 -29.55 5.87
N PRO A 433 -12.84 -30.22 6.96
CA PRO A 433 -13.50 -30.02 8.25
C PRO A 433 -13.31 -28.57 8.70
N ASP A 434 -14.41 -27.83 8.72
CA ASP A 434 -14.56 -26.50 9.32
C ASP A 434 -14.28 -26.56 10.82
N SER A 435 -13.01 -26.49 11.21
CA SER A 435 -12.60 -26.21 12.59
C SER A 435 -11.56 -25.09 12.59
N ALA A 436 -12.02 -23.86 12.39
CA ALA A 436 -11.22 -22.67 12.65
C ALA A 436 -11.19 -22.44 14.17
N LEU A 437 -10.08 -22.81 14.78
CA LEU A 437 -9.76 -22.47 16.16
C LEU A 437 -9.25 -21.02 16.23
N PRO A 438 -9.60 -20.20 17.25
CA PRO A 438 -9.16 -18.80 17.31
C PRO A 438 -7.63 -18.69 17.27
N ASP A 439 -7.07 -17.76 16.48
CA ASP A 439 -5.62 -17.57 16.21
C ASP A 439 -4.70 -17.64 17.46
N LEU A 440 -5.20 -17.23 18.63
CA LEU A 440 -4.49 -17.32 19.91
C LEU A 440 -4.52 -18.73 20.52
N LEU A 441 -5.64 -19.43 20.40
CA LEU A 441 -5.79 -20.83 20.81
C LEU A 441 -5.08 -21.76 19.82
N GLU A 442 -5.07 -21.46 18.52
CA GLU A 442 -4.31 -22.19 17.52
C GLU A 442 -2.80 -22.03 17.76
N LYS A 443 -2.30 -20.81 18.06
CA LYS A 443 -0.90 -20.63 18.47
C LYS A 443 -0.55 -21.36 19.77
N LYS A 444 -1.44 -21.33 20.78
CA LYS A 444 -1.22 -21.94 22.08
C LYS A 444 -1.25 -23.48 21.99
N LEU A 445 -2.23 -24.03 21.28
CA LEU A 445 -2.31 -25.47 20.99
C LEU A 445 -1.23 -25.91 20.00
N LYS A 446 -0.80 -25.09 19.05
CA LYS A 446 0.34 -25.43 18.17
C LYS A 446 1.65 -25.47 18.94
N LEU A 447 1.86 -24.56 19.89
CA LEU A 447 3.01 -24.63 20.81
C LEU A 447 2.93 -25.84 21.75
N GLU A 448 1.73 -26.21 22.21
CA GLU A 448 1.50 -27.41 23.05
C GLU A 448 1.59 -28.73 22.27
N PHE A 449 1.20 -28.78 20.99
CA PHE A 449 1.20 -30.01 20.16
C PHE A 449 2.45 -30.19 19.29
N PHE A 450 3.01 -29.12 18.72
CA PHE A 450 4.11 -29.17 17.75
C PHE A 450 5.47 -28.77 18.35
N GLY A 451 5.49 -28.22 19.57
CA GLY A 451 6.69 -27.82 20.29
C GLY A 451 7.38 -26.54 19.76
N ASP A 452 8.62 -26.34 20.20
CA ASP A 452 9.59 -25.37 19.68
C ASP A 452 9.68 -25.44 18.13
N ASP A 453 9.97 -24.34 17.46
CA ASP A 453 10.33 -24.22 16.03
C ASP A 453 11.18 -25.41 15.52
N ILE A 454 12.09 -25.95 16.34
CA ILE A 454 12.93 -27.12 16.06
C ILE A 454 12.15 -28.46 16.00
N GLN A 455 11.10 -28.62 16.81
CA GLN A 455 10.29 -29.84 16.85
C GLN A 455 9.39 -29.99 15.63
N GLN A 456 8.95 -28.90 15.00
CA GLN A 456 8.19 -28.95 13.74
C GLN A 456 8.95 -29.60 12.59
N TYR A 457 10.28 -29.48 12.56
CA TYR A 457 11.11 -30.14 11.54
C TYR A 457 10.99 -31.68 11.60
N ARG A 458 10.66 -32.25 12.76
CA ARG A 458 10.46 -33.70 12.91
C ARG A 458 9.20 -34.19 12.21
N LEU A 459 8.21 -33.31 12.04
CA LEU A 459 6.92 -33.62 11.44
C LEU A 459 6.90 -33.39 9.92
N LEU A 460 7.98 -32.84 9.34
CA LEU A 460 8.07 -32.60 7.90
C LEU A 460 7.94 -33.89 7.09
N SER A 461 8.56 -34.98 7.54
CA SER A 461 8.48 -36.27 6.83
C SER A 461 7.03 -36.75 6.67
N ASP A 462 6.24 -36.64 7.74
CA ASP A 462 4.84 -37.06 7.75
C ASP A 462 3.98 -36.11 6.91
N TYR A 463 4.22 -34.80 7.01
CA TYR A 463 3.48 -33.82 6.23
C TYR A 463 3.76 -33.92 4.73
N LEU A 464 5.03 -34.06 4.34
CA LEU A 464 5.40 -34.26 2.93
C LEU A 464 4.81 -35.57 2.39
N SER A 465 4.69 -36.61 3.21
CA SER A 465 4.00 -37.84 2.82
C SER A 465 2.52 -37.59 2.52
N LYS A 466 1.83 -36.74 3.27
CA LYS A 466 0.45 -36.30 2.97
C LYS A 466 0.37 -35.49 1.68
N LEU A 467 1.32 -34.59 1.44
CA LEU A 467 1.39 -33.86 0.17
C LEU A 467 1.57 -34.81 -1.02
N ARG A 468 2.40 -35.85 -0.87
CA ARG A 468 2.59 -36.87 -1.89
C ARG A 468 1.31 -37.65 -2.19
N GLN A 469 0.51 -37.96 -1.16
CA GLN A 469 -0.82 -38.57 -1.33
C GLN A 469 -1.81 -37.66 -2.08
N ASN A 470 -1.64 -36.34 -1.96
CA ASN A 470 -2.42 -35.32 -2.67
C ASN A 470 -1.85 -34.97 -4.07
N ASP A 471 -0.97 -35.81 -4.64
CA ASP A 471 -0.36 -35.65 -5.98
C ASP A 471 0.57 -34.42 -6.12
N HIS A 472 1.11 -33.93 -5.00
CA HIS A 472 2.26 -33.03 -5.01
C HIS A 472 3.55 -33.85 -5.13
N ASP A 473 4.52 -33.39 -5.91
CA ASP A 473 5.84 -34.02 -5.93
C ASP A 473 6.73 -33.37 -4.87
N VAL A 474 7.29 -34.20 -4.00
CA VAL A 474 8.06 -33.72 -2.85
C VAL A 474 9.34 -34.52 -2.71
N MET A 475 10.41 -33.83 -2.33
CA MET A 475 11.67 -34.45 -1.95
C MET A 475 12.27 -33.74 -0.75
N LEU A 476 12.79 -34.53 0.18
CA LEU A 476 13.37 -34.10 1.44
C LEU A 476 14.76 -34.73 1.56
N GLU A 477 15.78 -33.90 1.80
CA GLU A 477 17.11 -34.36 2.16
C GLU A 477 17.37 -34.03 3.63
N MET A 478 17.84 -35.05 4.36
CA MET A 478 18.19 -34.97 5.77
C MET A 478 19.67 -35.33 5.91
N GLU A 479 20.42 -34.57 6.68
CA GLU A 479 21.81 -34.87 7.06
C GLU A 479 21.86 -35.10 8.57
N ASP A 480 22.43 -36.23 9.02
CA ASP A 480 22.53 -36.60 10.44
C ASP A 480 21.20 -36.49 11.23
N ARG A 481 20.09 -36.87 10.58
CA ARG A 481 18.70 -36.75 11.09
C ARG A 481 18.23 -35.31 11.33
N GLN A 482 18.95 -34.32 10.82
CA GLN A 482 18.55 -32.93 10.77
C GLN A 482 18.09 -32.54 9.37
N PHE A 483 17.19 -31.56 9.30
CA PHE A 483 16.73 -31.01 8.03
C PHE A 483 17.89 -30.33 7.30
N ASN A 484 18.10 -30.70 6.03
CA ASN A 484 19.05 -30.01 5.16
C ASN A 484 18.32 -29.11 4.16
N ARG A 485 17.48 -29.72 3.31
CA ARG A 485 16.73 -29.02 2.27
C ARG A 485 15.54 -29.84 1.77
N MET A 486 14.57 -29.17 1.19
CA MET A 486 13.43 -29.82 0.55
C MET A 486 12.90 -29.04 -0.65
N ILE A 487 12.11 -29.71 -1.48
CA ILE A 487 11.38 -29.15 -2.60
C ILE A 487 9.96 -29.71 -2.66
N ILE A 488 9.02 -28.84 -3.03
CA ILE A 488 7.61 -29.17 -3.28
C ILE A 488 7.25 -28.60 -4.65
N VAL A 489 6.90 -29.46 -5.60
CA VAL A 489 6.26 -29.09 -6.86
C VAL A 489 4.75 -29.33 -6.71
N PHE A 490 3.98 -28.24 -6.74
CA PHE A 490 2.57 -28.30 -6.42
C PHE A 490 1.75 -28.91 -7.56
N ARG A 491 0.78 -29.78 -7.25
CA ARG A 491 -0.14 -30.38 -8.22
C ARG A 491 -0.77 -29.34 -9.15
N GLU A 492 -1.36 -28.29 -8.59
CA GLU A 492 -1.99 -27.19 -9.33
C GLU A 492 -0.96 -26.44 -10.17
N GLY A 493 0.25 -26.27 -9.63
CA GLY A 493 1.40 -25.68 -10.31
C GLY A 493 1.78 -26.48 -11.57
N LYS A 494 1.89 -27.81 -11.47
CA LYS A 494 2.14 -28.71 -12.60
C LYS A 494 1.08 -28.56 -13.67
N GLN A 495 -0.20 -28.52 -13.28
CA GLN A 495 -1.32 -28.42 -14.20
C GLN A 495 -1.30 -27.10 -14.98
N VAL A 496 -1.07 -25.96 -14.33
CA VAL A 496 -0.87 -24.68 -15.05
C VAL A 496 0.36 -24.77 -15.96
N PHE A 497 1.46 -25.31 -15.45
CA PHE A 497 2.73 -25.33 -16.18
C PHE A 497 2.66 -26.16 -17.47
N LYS A 498 1.89 -27.26 -17.51
CA LYS A 498 1.64 -28.04 -18.75
C LYS A 498 1.13 -27.17 -19.91
N SER A 499 0.29 -26.19 -19.61
CA SER A 499 -0.30 -25.31 -20.64
C SER A 499 0.52 -24.05 -20.94
N TYR A 500 1.47 -23.71 -20.07
CA TYR A 500 2.14 -22.41 -20.05
C TYR A 500 3.67 -22.50 -19.88
N ALA A 501 4.29 -23.65 -20.17
CA ALA A 501 5.75 -23.83 -20.10
C ALA A 501 6.51 -22.85 -21.02
N GLN A 502 5.90 -22.47 -22.14
CA GLN A 502 6.40 -21.47 -23.08
C GLN A 502 6.53 -20.07 -22.47
N CYS A 503 5.78 -19.77 -21.40
CA CYS A 503 5.83 -18.49 -20.68
C CYS A 503 7.10 -18.30 -19.85
N GLY A 504 7.96 -19.32 -19.79
CA GLY A 504 9.11 -19.36 -18.90
C GLY A 504 8.73 -19.36 -17.42
N ILE A 505 9.74 -19.49 -16.57
CA ILE A 505 9.60 -19.46 -15.11
C ILE A 505 10.32 -18.24 -14.55
N CYS A 506 9.66 -17.55 -13.62
CA CYS A 506 10.29 -16.54 -12.80
C CYS A 506 10.79 -17.13 -11.48
N LEU A 507 12.06 -16.89 -11.16
CA LEU A 507 12.71 -17.39 -9.94
C LEU A 507 13.11 -16.23 -9.03
N ASP A 508 12.95 -16.42 -7.72
CA ASP A 508 13.45 -15.51 -6.69
C ASP A 508 13.63 -16.27 -5.37
N GLY A 509 14.57 -15.81 -4.56
CA GLY A 509 14.82 -16.32 -3.22
C GLY A 509 14.62 -15.20 -2.20
N THR A 510 13.98 -15.48 -1.07
CA THR A 510 13.85 -14.49 0.02
C THR A 510 14.07 -15.13 1.37
N PHE A 511 14.56 -14.37 2.36
CA PHE A 511 14.84 -14.91 3.68
C PHE A 511 13.56 -15.17 4.47
N LEU A 512 13.49 -16.32 5.16
CA LEU A 512 12.54 -16.52 6.26
C LEU A 512 12.87 -15.55 7.39
N LYS A 513 11.83 -15.19 8.15
CA LYS A 513 11.91 -14.24 9.27
C LYS A 513 11.60 -14.89 10.62
N ASN A 514 11.48 -16.22 10.64
CA ASN A 514 11.31 -17.01 11.86
C ASN A 514 12.68 -17.29 12.51
N VAL A 515 12.66 -17.86 13.72
CA VAL A 515 13.90 -18.12 14.49
C VAL A 515 14.74 -19.25 13.88
N SER A 516 14.11 -20.14 13.13
CA SER A 516 14.76 -21.25 12.42
C SER A 516 15.59 -20.82 11.20
N GLY A 517 15.34 -19.62 10.65
CA GLY A 517 16.02 -19.14 9.45
C GLY A 517 15.66 -19.96 8.20
N GLY A 518 16.52 -19.90 7.17
CA GLY A 518 16.31 -20.55 5.88
C GLY A 518 15.81 -19.60 4.78
N ILE A 519 15.86 -20.08 3.53
CA ILE A 519 15.58 -19.28 2.34
C ILE A 519 14.59 -20.02 1.44
N PRO A 520 13.31 -19.59 1.36
CA PRO A 520 12.37 -20.05 0.36
C PRO A 520 12.81 -19.59 -1.03
N LEU A 521 13.03 -20.57 -1.89
CA LEU A 521 13.17 -20.38 -3.33
C LEU A 521 11.81 -20.63 -3.96
N ILE A 522 11.30 -19.67 -4.75
CA ILE A 522 9.98 -19.77 -5.35
C ILE A 522 10.10 -19.69 -6.88
N ALA A 523 9.43 -20.63 -7.55
CA ALA A 523 9.24 -20.64 -8.99
C ALA A 523 7.79 -20.30 -9.34
N CYS A 524 7.59 -19.28 -10.17
CA CYS A 524 6.27 -18.84 -10.62
C CYS A 524 6.17 -18.86 -12.15
N VAL A 525 4.96 -19.15 -12.65
CA VAL A 525 4.60 -19.02 -14.07
C VAL A 525 3.45 -18.00 -14.23
N LEU A 526 3.36 -17.39 -15.41
CA LEU A 526 2.21 -16.58 -15.81
C LEU A 526 1.35 -17.38 -16.78
N ASN A 527 0.03 -17.37 -16.57
CA ASN A 527 -0.92 -17.85 -17.57
C ASN A 527 -1.17 -16.78 -18.65
N GLY A 528 -1.97 -17.13 -19.68
CA GLY A 528 -2.32 -16.21 -20.76
C GLY A 528 -3.08 -14.94 -20.31
N ASN A 529 -3.62 -14.90 -19.09
CA ASN A 529 -4.25 -13.71 -18.50
C ASN A 529 -3.31 -12.91 -17.58
N GLN A 530 -2.01 -13.17 -17.64
CA GLN A 530 -0.98 -12.57 -16.78
C GLN A 530 -1.19 -12.81 -15.27
N GLN A 531 -1.92 -13.87 -14.91
CA GLN A 531 -2.10 -14.24 -13.51
C GLN A 531 -0.96 -15.15 -13.08
N ILE A 532 -0.51 -14.92 -11.84
CA ILE A 532 0.66 -15.59 -11.26
C ILE A 532 0.20 -16.89 -10.59
N GLN A 533 0.87 -18.00 -10.93
CA GLN A 533 0.74 -19.27 -10.22
C GLN A 533 2.12 -19.70 -9.71
N ILE A 534 2.18 -20.11 -8.44
CA ILE A 534 3.37 -20.78 -7.89
C ILE A 534 3.39 -22.20 -8.44
N VAL A 535 4.51 -22.57 -9.05
CA VAL A 535 4.75 -23.90 -9.61
C VAL A 535 5.46 -24.78 -8.60
N SER A 536 6.52 -24.26 -8.00
CA SER A 536 7.38 -25.00 -7.08
C SER A 536 7.94 -24.08 -6.01
N MET A 537 8.22 -24.64 -4.84
CA MET A 537 9.02 -24.02 -3.80
C MET A 537 10.09 -24.96 -3.27
N ALA A 538 11.20 -24.42 -2.82
CA ALA A 538 12.19 -25.14 -2.02
C ALA A 538 12.52 -24.36 -0.76
N ILE A 539 12.93 -25.08 0.28
CA ILE A 539 13.49 -24.49 1.49
C ILE A 539 14.91 -25.02 1.62
N VAL A 540 15.86 -24.09 1.68
CA VAL A 540 17.29 -24.36 1.79
C VAL A 540 17.87 -23.55 2.94
N SER A 541 18.91 -24.10 3.58
CA SER A 541 19.56 -23.46 4.73
C SER A 541 20.41 -22.25 4.33
N ILE A 542 21.07 -22.34 3.18
CA ILE A 542 21.84 -21.26 2.55
C ILE A 542 21.52 -21.20 1.06
N VAL A 543 21.91 -20.11 0.39
CA VAL A 543 21.79 -19.99 -1.06
C VAL A 543 23.18 -19.92 -1.67
N ASN A 544 23.58 -21.04 -2.28
CA ASN A 544 24.77 -21.17 -3.11
C ASN A 544 24.40 -21.82 -4.46
N GLU A 545 25.39 -22.06 -5.31
CA GLU A 545 25.17 -22.70 -6.62
C GLU A 545 24.61 -24.13 -6.50
N ALA A 546 25.03 -24.90 -5.49
CA ALA A 546 24.57 -26.28 -5.28
C ALA A 546 23.09 -26.33 -4.88
N ASP A 547 22.62 -25.38 -4.05
CA ASP A 547 21.23 -25.30 -3.62
C ASP A 547 20.30 -24.81 -4.74
N TRP A 548 20.75 -23.88 -5.58
CA TRP A 548 20.05 -23.55 -6.81
C TRP A 548 20.02 -24.74 -7.78
N SER A 549 21.13 -25.45 -7.93
CA SER A 549 21.21 -26.63 -8.80
C SER A 549 20.29 -27.75 -8.31
N PHE A 550 20.21 -27.96 -6.99
CA PHE A 550 19.25 -28.86 -6.35
C PHE A 550 17.82 -28.47 -6.71
N PHE A 551 17.45 -27.20 -6.50
CA PHE A 551 16.09 -26.74 -6.79
C PHE A 551 15.73 -26.90 -8.27
N LEU A 552 16.61 -26.45 -9.17
CA LEU A 552 16.40 -26.52 -10.62
C LEU A 552 16.34 -27.95 -11.14
N ARG A 553 17.25 -28.83 -10.67
CA ARG A 553 17.31 -30.23 -11.13
C ARG A 553 16.07 -30.99 -10.75
N ASN A 554 15.66 -30.90 -9.49
CA ASN A 554 14.49 -31.60 -8.99
C ASN A 554 13.20 -31.05 -9.60
N MET A 555 13.08 -29.73 -9.73
CA MET A 555 11.98 -29.12 -10.47
C MET A 555 11.95 -29.61 -11.93
N GLY A 556 13.10 -29.72 -12.59
CA GLY A 556 13.19 -30.20 -13.97
C GLY A 556 12.83 -31.67 -14.17
N VAL A 557 13.04 -32.52 -13.16
CA VAL A 557 12.63 -33.94 -13.17
C VAL A 557 11.13 -34.06 -12.90
N MET A 558 10.59 -33.26 -11.98
CA MET A 558 9.19 -33.32 -11.54
C MET A 558 8.22 -32.58 -12.48
N LEU A 559 8.71 -31.64 -13.29
CA LEU A 559 7.88 -30.93 -14.26
C LEU A 559 7.72 -31.72 -15.56
N PRO A 560 6.52 -31.70 -16.17
CA PRO A 560 6.22 -32.47 -17.37
C PRO A 560 6.85 -31.89 -18.65
N LEU A 561 7.29 -30.63 -18.62
CA LEU A 561 7.88 -29.91 -19.74
C LEU A 561 9.09 -29.12 -19.25
N ARG A 562 9.94 -28.66 -20.18
CA ARG A 562 10.99 -27.68 -19.86
C ARG A 562 10.49 -26.25 -20.11
N PRO A 563 10.87 -25.29 -19.27
CA PRO A 563 10.54 -23.89 -19.53
C PRO A 563 11.33 -23.37 -20.75
N SER A 564 10.68 -22.57 -21.58
CA SER A 564 11.35 -21.93 -22.74
C SER A 564 12.40 -20.90 -22.32
N PHE A 565 12.19 -20.25 -21.16
CA PHE A 565 13.17 -19.36 -20.56
C PHE A 565 13.05 -19.30 -19.04
N ILE A 566 14.10 -18.82 -18.38
CA ILE A 566 14.13 -18.51 -16.94
C ILE A 566 14.38 -17.00 -16.78
N LEU A 567 13.50 -16.32 -16.04
CA LEU A 567 13.65 -14.91 -15.67
C LEU A 567 13.99 -14.80 -14.18
N SER A 568 15.16 -14.24 -13.86
CA SER A 568 15.62 -14.09 -12.48
C SER A 568 16.18 -12.71 -12.20
N ASP A 569 16.52 -12.43 -10.94
CA ASP A 569 17.19 -11.18 -10.55
C ASP A 569 18.69 -11.13 -10.97
N GLY A 570 19.24 -12.24 -11.48
CA GLY A 570 20.64 -12.35 -11.86
C GLY A 570 21.59 -12.55 -10.67
N ALA A 571 21.12 -13.22 -9.60
CA ALA A 571 21.98 -13.65 -8.50
C ALA A 571 23.21 -14.43 -9.01
N LYS A 572 24.38 -14.15 -8.42
CA LYS A 572 25.68 -14.68 -8.91
C LYS A 572 25.72 -16.21 -8.85
N GLU A 573 25.07 -16.78 -7.85
CA GLU A 573 24.99 -18.20 -7.54
C GLU A 573 24.00 -18.93 -8.47
N LEU A 574 22.98 -18.21 -8.98
CA LEU A 574 21.94 -18.79 -9.84
C LEU A 574 22.38 -18.93 -11.30
N ILE A 575 23.22 -18.00 -11.78
CA ILE A 575 23.69 -18.00 -13.18
C ILE A 575 24.36 -19.33 -13.57
N PRO A 576 25.41 -19.80 -12.87
CA PRO A 576 26.06 -21.06 -13.21
C PRO A 576 25.14 -22.27 -13.03
N ALA A 577 24.30 -22.27 -11.99
CA ALA A 577 23.32 -23.34 -11.76
C ALA A 577 22.33 -23.51 -12.92
N VAL A 578 21.80 -22.41 -13.47
CA VAL A 578 20.93 -22.46 -14.65
C VAL A 578 21.69 -22.96 -15.87
N SER A 579 22.90 -22.46 -16.13
CA SER A 579 23.72 -22.91 -17.27
C SER A 579 24.07 -24.40 -17.20
N SER A 580 24.25 -24.95 -16.01
CA SER A 580 24.53 -26.37 -15.80
C SER A 580 23.29 -27.24 -15.95
N VAL A 581 22.17 -26.87 -15.31
CA VAL A 581 20.96 -27.72 -15.25
C VAL A 581 20.07 -27.55 -16.49
N TYR A 582 19.99 -26.36 -17.05
CA TYR A 582 19.15 -26.02 -18.20
C TYR A 582 19.97 -25.36 -19.32
N PRO A 583 20.97 -26.05 -19.90
CA PRO A 583 21.87 -25.47 -20.91
C PRO A 583 21.16 -24.99 -22.18
N SER A 584 20.01 -25.59 -22.51
CA SER A 584 19.21 -25.24 -23.69
C SER A 584 18.07 -24.24 -23.40
N THR A 585 17.91 -23.79 -22.16
CA THR A 585 16.86 -22.83 -21.77
C THR A 585 17.43 -21.42 -21.77
N TYR A 586 16.73 -20.48 -22.40
CA TYR A 586 17.18 -19.10 -22.42
C TYR A 586 17.12 -18.46 -21.04
N GLN A 587 18.15 -17.70 -20.67
CA GLN A 587 18.22 -17.01 -19.39
C GLN A 587 18.05 -15.51 -19.57
N PHE A 588 17.08 -14.94 -18.85
CA PHE A 588 16.83 -13.51 -18.82
C PHE A 588 17.03 -12.93 -17.43
N TYR A 589 17.53 -11.69 -17.39
CA TYR A 589 17.69 -10.91 -16.18
C TYR A 589 16.58 -9.88 -16.03
N CYS A 590 16.08 -9.76 -14.81
CA CYS A 590 15.09 -8.78 -14.42
C CYS A 590 15.64 -7.39 -14.69
N LEU A 591 15.03 -6.68 -15.65
CA LEU A 591 15.50 -5.38 -16.09
C LEU A 591 15.58 -4.38 -14.93
N ARG A 592 14.67 -4.46 -13.95
CA ARG A 592 14.73 -3.63 -12.75
C ARG A 592 16.01 -3.88 -11.94
N GLN A 593 16.33 -5.14 -11.66
CA GLN A 593 17.52 -5.47 -10.89
C GLN A 593 18.80 -5.13 -11.66
N LEU A 594 18.79 -5.39 -12.97
CA LEU A 594 19.89 -5.02 -13.85
C LEU A 594 20.15 -3.50 -13.82
N MET A 595 19.09 -2.69 -13.87
CA MET A 595 19.23 -1.22 -13.83
C MET A 595 19.65 -0.69 -12.46
N GLU A 596 19.34 -1.40 -11.36
CA GLU A 596 19.95 -1.06 -10.05
C GLU A 596 21.43 -1.41 -10.01
N ASN A 597 21.83 -2.56 -10.57
CA ASN A 597 23.25 -2.94 -10.69
C ASN A 597 24.02 -1.95 -11.58
N PHE A 598 23.43 -1.53 -12.70
CA PHE A 598 23.97 -0.48 -13.57
C PHE A 598 24.18 0.82 -12.78
N ASN A 599 23.17 1.28 -12.05
CA ASN A 599 23.26 2.53 -11.30
C ASN A 599 24.27 2.45 -10.15
N ARG A 600 24.44 1.29 -9.52
CA ARG A 600 25.47 1.09 -8.49
C ARG A 600 26.89 1.19 -9.07
N LYS A 601 27.11 0.75 -10.30
CA LYS A 601 28.42 0.79 -10.97
C LYS A 601 28.71 2.14 -11.63
N ILE A 602 27.75 2.67 -12.40
CA ILE A 602 27.90 3.90 -13.19
C ILE A 602 27.55 5.17 -12.40
N ARG A 603 26.75 5.05 -11.33
CA ARG A 603 26.35 6.14 -10.42
C ARG A 603 25.69 7.32 -11.13
N SER A 604 24.80 7.04 -12.08
CA SER A 604 24.06 8.08 -12.82
C SER A 604 22.62 7.66 -13.11
N VAL A 605 21.67 8.40 -12.52
CA VAL A 605 20.22 8.19 -12.74
C VAL A 605 19.83 8.52 -14.17
N LYS A 606 20.45 9.54 -14.78
CA LYS A 606 20.20 9.90 -16.18
C LYS A 606 20.57 8.73 -17.10
N LEU A 607 21.78 8.18 -16.95
CA LEU A 607 22.22 7.04 -17.75
C LEU A 607 21.44 5.76 -17.46
N LYS A 608 20.96 5.57 -16.21
CA LYS A 608 20.04 4.49 -15.87
C LYS A 608 18.75 4.59 -16.69
N ASN A 609 18.17 5.77 -16.83
CA ASN A 609 16.96 6.00 -17.62
C ASN A 609 17.17 5.77 -19.11
N GLU A 610 18.32 6.18 -19.65
CA GLU A 610 18.71 5.85 -21.04
C GLU A 610 18.87 4.33 -21.23
N GLY A 611 19.49 3.64 -20.27
CA GLY A 611 19.59 2.18 -20.23
C GLY A 611 18.22 1.49 -20.25
N TRP A 612 17.25 1.99 -19.47
CA TRP A 612 15.86 1.54 -19.52
C TRP A 612 15.22 1.74 -20.90
N GLY A 613 15.41 2.94 -21.48
CA GLY A 613 14.88 3.29 -22.80
C GLY A 613 15.47 2.43 -23.92
N ARG A 614 16.74 2.03 -23.80
CA ARG A 614 17.42 1.13 -24.73
C ARG A 614 17.01 -0.33 -24.55
N ALA A 615 16.88 -0.82 -23.32
CA ALA A 615 16.45 -2.21 -23.07
C ALA A 615 15.05 -2.52 -23.61
N LYS A 616 14.19 -1.50 -23.65
CA LYS A 616 12.81 -1.59 -24.14
C LYS A 616 12.68 -1.37 -25.66
N THR A 617 13.76 -1.05 -26.38
CA THR A 617 13.67 -0.98 -27.83
C THR A 617 13.42 -2.35 -28.39
N THR A 618 12.69 -2.38 -29.50
CA THR A 618 12.19 -3.63 -30.06
C THR A 618 12.73 -3.90 -31.46
N SER A 619 13.31 -2.89 -32.11
CA SER A 619 14.06 -3.02 -33.36
C SER A 619 15.56 -2.93 -33.09
N MET A 620 16.33 -3.65 -33.89
CA MET A 620 17.79 -3.58 -33.87
C MET A 620 18.29 -2.18 -34.24
N ALA A 621 17.67 -1.52 -35.22
CA ALA A 621 18.04 -0.17 -35.64
C ALA A 621 17.91 0.86 -34.51
N GLU A 622 16.78 0.88 -33.77
CA GLU A 622 16.60 1.80 -32.65
C GLU A 622 17.54 1.46 -31.49
N TYR A 623 17.81 0.17 -31.26
CA TYR A 623 18.81 -0.25 -30.28
C TYR A 623 20.20 0.29 -30.62
N THR A 624 20.66 0.12 -31.86
CA THR A 624 21.99 0.56 -32.32
C THR A 624 22.14 2.07 -32.19
N GLN A 625 21.13 2.84 -32.62
CA GLN A 625 21.13 4.30 -32.46
C GLN A 625 21.27 4.72 -30.99
N LYS A 626 20.51 4.11 -30.08
CA LYS A 626 20.63 4.40 -28.64
C LYS A 626 21.94 3.91 -28.03
N ALA A 627 22.53 2.84 -28.57
CA ALA A 627 23.83 2.34 -28.15
C ALA A 627 24.95 3.31 -28.55
N GLU A 628 24.91 3.86 -29.77
CA GLU A 628 25.84 4.90 -30.26
C GLU A 628 25.73 6.18 -29.43
N LEU A 629 24.51 6.64 -29.15
CA LEU A 629 24.30 7.80 -28.29
C LEU A 629 24.85 7.56 -26.88
N LEU A 630 24.63 6.37 -26.31
CA LEU A 630 25.19 6.02 -25.01
C LEU A 630 26.72 5.96 -25.06
N ASN A 631 27.31 5.47 -26.16
CA ASN A 631 28.76 5.45 -26.34
C ASN A 631 29.34 6.87 -26.32
N GLN A 632 28.68 7.81 -27.00
CA GLN A 632 29.12 9.21 -27.04
C GLN A 632 29.05 9.88 -25.66
N ILE A 633 28.03 9.54 -24.86
CA ILE A 633 27.86 10.12 -23.51
C ILE A 633 28.77 9.43 -22.49
N ASN A 634 28.88 8.10 -22.52
CA ASN A 634 29.64 7.31 -21.58
C ASN A 634 29.99 5.91 -22.14
N PRO A 635 31.20 5.74 -22.72
CA PRO A 635 31.65 4.45 -23.28
C PRO A 635 31.69 3.32 -22.24
N ALA A 636 32.04 3.63 -20.98
CA ALA A 636 32.10 2.62 -19.93
C ALA A 636 30.71 2.05 -19.57
N ALA A 637 29.66 2.88 -19.67
CA ALA A 637 28.28 2.45 -19.50
C ALA A 637 27.82 1.51 -20.64
N LEU A 638 28.22 1.80 -21.89
CA LEU A 638 27.97 0.89 -23.01
C LEU A 638 28.70 -0.43 -22.80
N LYS A 639 30.00 -0.39 -22.51
CA LYS A 639 30.82 -1.59 -22.29
C LYS A 639 30.23 -2.48 -21.19
N TRP A 640 29.92 -1.91 -20.02
CA TRP A 640 29.30 -2.66 -18.92
C TRP A 640 28.02 -3.38 -19.35
N SER A 641 27.18 -2.74 -20.17
CA SER A 641 25.93 -3.34 -20.62
C SER A 641 26.12 -4.47 -21.65
N GLN A 642 27.18 -4.41 -22.45
CA GLN A 642 27.56 -5.45 -23.39
C GLN A 642 28.17 -6.65 -22.65
N ASP A 643 29.02 -6.40 -21.64
CA ASP A 643 29.65 -7.44 -20.81
C ASP A 643 28.63 -8.31 -20.06
N VAL A 644 27.42 -7.80 -19.81
CA VAL A 644 26.33 -8.56 -19.19
C VAL A 644 25.72 -9.61 -20.14
N GLY A 645 25.83 -9.42 -21.46
CA GLY A 645 25.12 -10.18 -22.50
C GLY A 645 23.80 -9.50 -22.88
N VAL A 646 23.77 -8.85 -24.04
CA VAL A 646 22.63 -8.03 -24.51
C VAL A 646 21.35 -8.84 -24.72
N GLU A 647 21.50 -10.11 -25.11
CA GLU A 647 20.45 -11.09 -25.32
C GLU A 647 19.68 -11.41 -24.03
N LYS A 648 20.31 -11.26 -22.85
CA LYS A 648 19.72 -11.58 -21.54
C LYS A 648 18.76 -10.52 -21.02
N TRP A 649 18.71 -9.32 -21.61
CA TRP A 649 17.89 -8.23 -21.08
C TRP A 649 17.23 -7.35 -22.15
N SER A 650 17.84 -7.20 -23.33
CA SER A 650 17.31 -6.38 -24.42
C SER A 650 16.12 -7.05 -25.11
N LEU A 651 15.04 -6.30 -25.35
CA LEU A 651 13.92 -6.80 -26.17
C LEU A 651 14.27 -6.93 -27.66
N ALA A 652 15.25 -6.17 -28.14
CA ALA A 652 15.70 -6.22 -29.54
C ALA A 652 16.59 -7.44 -29.85
N HIS A 653 17.40 -7.89 -28.88
CA HIS A 653 18.38 -9.00 -29.05
C HIS A 653 17.89 -10.34 -28.47
N ARG A 654 16.64 -10.40 -28.01
CA ARG A 654 16.14 -11.60 -27.34
C ARG A 654 16.09 -12.80 -28.30
N PRO A 655 16.40 -14.01 -27.83
CA PRO A 655 16.33 -15.22 -28.64
C PRO A 655 14.94 -15.86 -28.72
N CYS A 656 13.99 -15.46 -27.86
CA CYS A 656 12.62 -15.98 -27.86
C CYS A 656 11.57 -14.91 -27.47
N PRO A 657 10.27 -15.15 -27.71
CA PRO A 657 9.17 -14.35 -27.15
C PRO A 657 9.25 -14.30 -25.62
N ARG A 658 8.94 -13.12 -25.05
CA ARG A 658 8.89 -12.91 -23.60
C ARG A 658 7.48 -12.59 -23.10
N TYR A 659 6.50 -12.46 -23.99
CA TYR A 659 5.08 -12.21 -23.67
C TYR A 659 4.87 -11.02 -22.70
N GLY A 660 5.70 -9.97 -22.85
CA GLY A 660 5.68 -8.78 -22.00
C GLY A 660 6.50 -8.87 -20.70
N GLN A 661 7.07 -10.02 -20.38
CA GLN A 661 7.87 -10.23 -19.17
C GLN A 661 9.29 -9.67 -19.35
N VAL A 662 9.53 -8.48 -18.79
CA VAL A 662 10.87 -7.85 -18.74
C VAL A 662 11.41 -7.73 -17.32
N ILE A 663 10.57 -7.98 -16.32
CA ILE A 663 10.87 -7.84 -14.89
C ILE A 663 10.27 -9.01 -14.13
N SER A 664 10.97 -9.49 -13.10
CA SER A 664 10.52 -10.57 -12.20
C SER A 664 9.42 -10.12 -11.21
N ASN A 665 8.49 -9.29 -11.66
CA ASN A 665 7.41 -8.76 -10.82
C ASN A 665 6.48 -9.85 -10.28
N SER A 666 6.29 -10.94 -11.02
CA SER A 666 5.43 -12.06 -10.63
C SER A 666 5.88 -12.66 -9.31
N VAL A 667 7.12 -13.12 -9.25
CA VAL A 667 7.69 -13.75 -8.05
C VAL A 667 7.93 -12.72 -6.92
N LYS A 668 8.32 -11.48 -7.24
CA LYS A 668 8.45 -10.40 -6.24
C LYS A 668 7.11 -10.05 -5.58
N SER A 669 6.01 -10.07 -6.34
CA SER A 669 4.66 -9.87 -5.82
C SER A 669 4.24 -11.02 -4.90
N VAL A 670 4.56 -12.26 -5.26
CA VAL A 670 4.30 -13.44 -4.42
C VAL A 670 5.07 -13.34 -3.11
N ASN A 671 6.37 -13.07 -3.15
CA ASN A 671 7.20 -12.86 -1.96
C ASN A 671 6.64 -11.73 -1.06
N SER A 672 6.11 -10.67 -1.67
CA SER A 672 5.44 -9.60 -0.91
C SER A 672 4.14 -10.05 -0.25
N SER A 673 3.32 -10.86 -0.93
CA SER A 673 2.09 -11.42 -0.36
C SER A 673 2.37 -12.42 0.77
N LEU A 674 3.45 -13.19 0.67
CA LEU A 674 3.86 -14.19 1.66
C LEU A 674 4.71 -13.62 2.80
N ARG A 675 4.88 -12.29 2.89
CA ARG A 675 5.75 -11.65 3.89
C ARG A 675 5.38 -11.98 5.34
N ASN A 676 4.09 -12.17 5.64
CA ASN A 676 3.65 -12.58 6.97
C ASN A 676 3.77 -14.09 7.15
N THR A 677 3.51 -14.89 6.10
CA THR A 677 3.74 -16.33 6.06
C THR A 677 5.19 -16.70 6.38
N HIS A 678 6.16 -15.94 5.88
CA HIS A 678 7.59 -16.18 6.15
C HIS A 678 8.02 -15.95 7.61
N LYS A 679 7.14 -15.42 8.46
CA LYS A 679 7.36 -15.29 9.91
C LYS A 679 6.82 -16.49 10.69
N LEU A 680 6.03 -17.35 10.05
CA LEU A 680 5.45 -18.51 10.68
C LEU A 680 6.51 -19.61 10.86
N PRO A 681 6.31 -20.52 11.82
CA PRO A 681 7.04 -21.77 11.89
C PRO A 681 7.00 -22.54 10.57
N ILE A 682 7.99 -23.42 10.35
CA ILE A 682 8.26 -23.98 9.02
C ILE A 682 7.06 -24.76 8.44
N LEU A 683 6.38 -25.55 9.26
CA LEU A 683 5.25 -26.36 8.81
C LEU A 683 4.05 -25.47 8.45
N ASP A 684 3.74 -24.49 9.30
CA ASP A 684 2.68 -23.50 9.07
C ASP A 684 2.94 -22.64 7.83
N CYS A 685 4.21 -22.30 7.58
CA CYS A 685 4.63 -21.61 6.38
C CYS A 685 4.28 -22.44 5.13
N ILE A 686 4.63 -23.73 5.11
CA ILE A 686 4.33 -24.63 3.97
C ILE A 686 2.83 -24.78 3.78
N VAL A 687 2.08 -25.07 4.86
CA VAL A 687 0.61 -25.23 4.83
C VAL A 687 -0.06 -23.98 4.25
N THR A 688 0.39 -22.80 4.67
CA THR A 688 -0.17 -21.53 4.21
C THR A 688 0.15 -21.27 2.74
N ILE A 689 1.36 -21.63 2.28
CA ILE A 689 1.74 -21.53 0.86
C ILE A 689 0.93 -22.50 0.02
N GLU A 690 0.74 -23.75 0.46
CA GLU A 690 -0.11 -24.73 -0.21
C GLU A 690 -1.56 -24.22 -0.35
N ARG A 691 -2.15 -23.70 0.73
CA ARG A 691 -3.49 -23.08 0.69
C ARG A 691 -3.53 -21.88 -0.26
N TYR A 692 -2.48 -21.07 -0.30
CA TYR A 692 -2.36 -19.96 -1.25
C TYR A 692 -2.37 -20.45 -2.70
N VAL A 693 -1.58 -21.49 -3.00
CA VAL A 693 -1.49 -22.13 -4.32
C VAL A 693 -2.87 -22.67 -4.75
N GLY A 694 -3.55 -23.40 -3.86
CA GLY A 694 -4.89 -23.94 -4.10
C GLY A 694 -5.96 -22.86 -4.30
N SER A 695 -5.99 -21.83 -3.45
CA SER A 695 -6.94 -20.71 -3.57
C SER A 695 -6.78 -19.97 -4.90
N LYS A 696 -5.53 -19.79 -5.36
CA LYS A 696 -5.25 -19.22 -6.68
C LYS A 696 -5.79 -20.11 -7.78
N TRP A 697 -5.49 -21.41 -7.76
CA TRP A 697 -6.01 -22.38 -8.71
C TRP A 697 -7.55 -22.37 -8.80
N SER A 698 -8.27 -22.41 -7.67
CA SER A 698 -9.74 -22.35 -7.68
C SER A 698 -10.29 -21.05 -8.28
N LYS A 699 -9.57 -19.92 -8.13
CA LYS A 699 -9.92 -18.65 -8.78
C LYS A 699 -9.62 -18.67 -10.28
N HIS A 700 -8.58 -19.38 -10.71
CA HIS A 700 -8.29 -19.62 -12.12
C HIS A 700 -9.38 -20.48 -12.77
N GLY A 701 -9.78 -21.57 -12.12
CA GLY A 701 -10.83 -22.48 -12.58
C GLY A 701 -12.22 -21.82 -12.63
N ARG A 702 -12.65 -21.11 -11.57
CA ARG A 702 -13.94 -20.41 -11.56
C ARG A 702 -14.08 -19.39 -12.68
N LYS A 703 -13.05 -18.56 -12.91
CA LYS A 703 -13.04 -17.65 -14.05
C LYS A 703 -13.17 -18.42 -15.35
N HIS A 704 -12.36 -19.46 -15.56
CA HIS A 704 -12.41 -20.27 -16.79
C HIS A 704 -13.78 -20.95 -17.03
N CYS A 705 -14.46 -21.41 -15.97
CA CYS A 705 -15.80 -21.98 -16.04
C CYS A 705 -16.86 -20.90 -16.31
N GLU A 706 -16.78 -19.73 -15.66
CA GLU A 706 -17.65 -18.57 -15.94
C GLU A 706 -17.56 -18.16 -17.43
N TRP A 707 -16.38 -18.24 -18.05
CA TRP A 707 -16.21 -17.98 -19.48
C TRP A 707 -16.72 -19.13 -20.38
N ASN A 708 -16.66 -20.39 -19.94
CA ASN A 708 -17.11 -21.55 -20.71
C ASN A 708 -18.64 -21.79 -20.64
N VAL A 709 -19.33 -21.43 -19.56
CA VAL A 709 -20.80 -21.57 -19.46
C VAL A 709 -21.53 -20.68 -20.48
N VAL A 710 -20.85 -19.67 -21.02
CA VAL A 710 -21.36 -18.82 -22.11
C VAL A 710 -21.47 -19.57 -23.45
N SER A 711 -20.74 -20.67 -23.67
CA SER A 711 -20.71 -21.36 -24.97
C SER A 711 -21.76 -22.46 -25.15
N THR A 712 -22.31 -23.04 -24.08
CA THR A 712 -23.22 -24.21 -24.17
C THR A 712 -24.68 -23.87 -24.48
N VAL A 713 -25.07 -22.59 -24.59
CA VAL A 713 -26.46 -22.20 -24.93
C VAL A 713 -26.66 -21.94 -26.43
N HIS A 714 -25.60 -21.99 -27.25
CA HIS A 714 -25.70 -21.74 -28.70
C HIS A 714 -25.77 -22.99 -29.59
N GLU A 715 -25.88 -24.19 -29.01
CA GLU A 715 -26.20 -25.40 -29.78
C GLU A 715 -27.64 -25.84 -29.49
N GLN A 716 -28.61 -25.25 -30.19
CA GLN A 716 -29.80 -25.98 -30.61
C GLN A 716 -30.06 -25.77 -32.11
N PRO A 717 -30.49 -26.83 -32.83
CA PRO A 717 -30.63 -26.82 -34.29
C PRO A 717 -31.91 -26.11 -34.71
N GLY A 718 -31.92 -25.61 -35.94
CA GLY A 718 -32.99 -24.82 -36.53
C GLY A 718 -34.40 -25.35 -36.26
N ARG A 719 -35.30 -24.42 -35.92
CA ARG A 719 -36.73 -24.59 -36.17
C ARG A 719 -37.13 -23.66 -37.31
N GLU A 720 -37.67 -24.30 -38.34
CA GLU A 720 -38.25 -23.72 -39.53
C GLU A 720 -39.25 -22.62 -39.18
N ILE A 721 -39.16 -21.56 -39.96
CA ILE A 721 -40.20 -20.55 -40.10
C ILE A 721 -41.35 -21.24 -40.85
N VAL A 722 -42.51 -21.34 -40.22
CA VAL A 722 -43.77 -21.55 -40.92
C VAL A 722 -44.75 -20.47 -40.49
N ALA A 723 -45.05 -19.60 -41.48
CA ALA A 723 -46.13 -18.63 -41.64
C ALA A 723 -46.57 -17.79 -40.43
#